data_AF-A0A2W4SLK6-F1
#
_entry.id   AF-A0A2W4SLK6-F1
#
_cell.length_a   1.000
_cell.length_b   1.000
_cell.length_c   1.000
_cell.angle_alpha   90.00
_cell.angle_beta   90.00
_cell.angle_gamma   90.00
#
_symmetry.space_group_name_H-M   'P 1'
#
loop_
_entity.id
_entity.type
_entity.pdbx_description
1 polymer ?
#
loop_
_entity_poly.entity_id
_entity_poly.type
_entity_poly.pdbx_seq_one_letter_code
_entity_poly.pdbx_strand_id
1 'polypeptide(L)'
;MDTNGWVLRLVVTGGLGSFAGYALDPDGAPRVGLSASHAGFTASGGAAVPNVHNRPLIGTKPLRKPANFNGTGLDPAVIDEVDLGGGSIAVRIALSEYVYATDTLGPLAVLAGWRSGEAAASGIAVVNNSSIAAPLPIMRWVRPAYDIVTGSFRLSLLVASHHPVGFAPVAAVKFTATDGTTTKTVWTTALDTDNDHGDNLRCYTVMIDPATATALTAGLLRCDAEVYPHLGAMRSTDPAGTRSMAALGTAGIGAAAAIPFVVGYDPAGARYGGRFIYVNPASTQTTSNATMIKSSLAAAKAEPLSNQPATLQTAFNAIYNLNRSQVAANGQAASTRAGDGITIVLAAGVNVSSTSNAVLGVTTADVPIRVIGDPDNANPRDNCILRGPGASNGGRIGNNLKVRLANLTVQGTSLGVVSGGTASSFWYDNVTFKAAPGYEGATASPTTAVTHVAMTRVKSSQNSWRPFVTMLMRNCAFSSQIACPAIIRQRYISAEEDGHISTSRTEAAMVPHATSTSPAGLSEDTVVAFSDFRALRGRGRQGNPTASAAAAGTPNPSLRRMLWLNNVFEKIGPTADAPFYALGEDESLTMSYNIVEGNTFVGDRCNSFYSDPLPATVAETNSQRNQAYVNRFANNYLNWQPSKHDSFYDGTTAGLRGNANGYRPQMVEAWSYLYAVNHEATVEGSAPGSAFGLEFYGPRALKDAIVPAVWFTLDRSANTGGSGGGDYQPPAASPLLGRVVRANSDRDFADQPRVADGASGALEAAGGVAIALVPAANLHGQRAAASLVGWTGALGPVPGRHAIATGSPGLLWSATLQAADARSTFGGTGPALGAGAVLLSPDASWLEFGDLPAVLLVPSGIPGAIRTLRVGADQRTILVKFN
;
A
#
# COMPACT_ATOMS: atom_id res chain seq x y z
N MET A 1 -9.20 32.10 2.79
CA MET A 1 -9.51 30.68 2.51
C MET A 1 -10.94 30.38 2.91
N ASP A 2 -11.63 29.56 2.13
CA ASP A 2 -12.95 29.02 2.48
C ASP A 2 -12.82 27.83 3.45
N THR A 3 -13.93 27.45 4.07
CA THR A 3 -14.00 26.37 5.08
C THR A 3 -13.63 25.00 4.53
N ASN A 4 -13.86 24.76 3.22
CA ASN A 4 -13.51 23.51 2.56
C ASN A 4 -11.99 23.31 2.38
N GLY A 5 -11.17 24.32 2.69
CA GLY A 5 -9.71 24.22 2.68
C GLY A 5 -9.04 24.22 1.31
N TRP A 6 -9.76 24.12 0.19
CA TRP A 6 -9.16 24.08 -1.15
C TRP A 6 -9.57 25.24 -2.05
N VAL A 7 -10.41 26.15 -1.56
CA VAL A 7 -10.85 27.34 -2.31
C VAL A 7 -10.29 28.61 -1.68
N LEU A 8 -9.57 29.38 -2.50
CA LEU A 8 -9.15 30.73 -2.23
C LEU A 8 -10.24 31.70 -2.71
N ARG A 9 -10.85 32.43 -1.77
CA ARG A 9 -11.71 33.58 -2.07
C ARG A 9 -10.85 34.84 -2.10
N LEU A 10 -10.68 35.43 -3.28
CA LEU A 10 -9.85 36.60 -3.52
C LEU A 10 -10.74 37.80 -3.87
N VAL A 11 -10.53 38.93 -3.21
CA VAL A 11 -11.20 40.19 -3.51
C VAL A 11 -10.28 41.05 -4.37
N VAL A 12 -10.77 41.49 -5.53
CA VAL A 12 -10.00 42.30 -6.49
C VAL A 12 -10.84 43.45 -7.01
N THR A 13 -10.18 44.50 -7.49
CA THR A 13 -10.85 45.61 -8.19
C THR A 13 -11.10 45.21 -9.64
N GLY A 14 -12.32 45.35 -10.14
CA GLY A 14 -12.69 45.05 -11.52
C GLY A 14 -14.18 44.77 -11.70
N GLY A 15 -14.60 44.49 -12.94
CA GLY A 15 -15.95 43.97 -13.26
C GLY A 15 -15.99 42.44 -13.25
N LEU A 16 -17.13 41.83 -13.55
CA LEU A 16 -17.22 40.36 -13.70
C LEU A 16 -16.44 39.87 -14.93
N GLY A 17 -15.84 38.68 -14.83
CA GLY A 17 -14.99 38.07 -15.85
C GLY A 17 -15.65 36.91 -16.62
N SER A 18 -14.83 36.25 -17.45
CA SER A 18 -15.14 34.98 -18.13
C SER A 18 -14.03 33.97 -17.89
N PHE A 19 -14.27 32.67 -18.10
CA PHE A 19 -13.25 31.64 -17.86
C PHE A 19 -11.96 31.89 -18.65
N ALA A 20 -12.07 32.34 -19.90
CA ALA A 20 -10.93 32.69 -20.74
C ALA A 20 -10.14 33.92 -20.21
N GLY A 21 -10.76 34.74 -19.36
CA GLY A 21 -10.12 35.87 -18.71
C GLY A 21 -9.17 35.50 -17.57
N TYR A 22 -9.11 34.23 -17.15
CA TYR A 22 -8.24 33.74 -16.07
C TYR A 22 -7.19 32.79 -16.62
N ALA A 23 -5.94 33.26 -16.70
CA ALA A 23 -4.79 32.47 -17.13
C ALA A 23 -3.93 32.09 -15.93
N LEU A 24 -4.47 31.22 -15.06
CA LEU A 24 -3.81 30.87 -13.80
C LEU A 24 -2.58 29.96 -13.98
N ASP A 25 -2.58 29.13 -15.02
CA ASP A 25 -1.47 28.25 -15.36
C ASP A 25 -1.40 27.97 -16.89
N PRO A 26 -1.17 29.00 -17.74
CA PRO A 26 -1.30 28.87 -19.18
C PRO A 26 -0.21 27.99 -19.82
N ASP A 27 0.96 27.91 -19.19
CA ASP A 27 2.18 27.30 -19.75
C ASP A 27 2.81 26.27 -18.79
N GLY A 28 2.06 25.78 -17.78
CA GLY A 28 2.63 25.02 -16.66
C GLY A 28 3.46 25.90 -15.70
N ALA A 29 3.34 27.23 -15.84
CA ALA A 29 3.92 28.24 -14.98
C ALA A 29 2.81 28.93 -14.15
N PRO A 30 2.65 28.57 -12.86
CA PRO A 30 1.59 29.10 -12.01
C PRO A 30 1.68 30.61 -11.80
N ARG A 31 0.57 31.32 -12.00
CA ARG A 31 0.46 32.78 -11.81
C ARG A 31 -0.10 33.19 -10.46
N VAL A 32 -0.63 32.26 -9.68
CA VAL A 32 -1.14 32.51 -8.33
C VAL A 32 -0.48 31.53 -7.39
N GLY A 33 0.31 32.02 -6.44
CA GLY A 33 1.08 31.22 -5.49
C GLY A 33 0.76 31.61 -4.05
N LEU A 34 0.51 30.60 -3.22
CA LEU A 34 0.27 30.72 -1.79
C LEU A 34 1.22 29.78 -1.05
N SER A 35 1.96 30.27 -0.06
CA SER A 35 2.71 29.39 0.84
C SER A 35 1.86 29.03 2.06
N ALA A 36 1.80 27.76 2.42
CA ALA A 36 1.28 27.31 3.71
C ALA A 36 2.37 26.62 4.53
N SER A 37 2.37 26.86 5.82
CA SER A 37 3.27 26.24 6.80
C SER A 37 2.45 25.37 7.76
N HIS A 38 2.86 24.13 7.95
CA HIS A 38 2.18 23.20 8.86
C HIS A 38 3.17 22.52 9.81
N ALA A 39 2.73 22.21 11.02
CA ALA A 39 3.50 21.39 11.95
C ALA A 39 3.60 19.93 11.48
N GLY A 40 4.74 19.30 11.73
CA GLY A 40 4.95 17.89 11.46
C GLY A 40 6.31 17.46 11.97
N PHE A 41 6.98 16.56 11.26
CA PHE A 41 8.22 15.95 11.74
C PHE A 41 9.29 15.87 10.65
N THR A 42 10.56 15.85 11.05
CA THR A 42 11.71 15.58 10.16
C THR A 42 12.60 14.52 10.81
N ALA A 43 13.22 13.68 9.97
CA ALA A 43 14.21 12.71 10.44
C ALA A 43 15.48 13.43 10.88
N SER A 44 15.90 13.25 12.13
CA SER A 44 17.17 13.77 12.65
C SER A 44 17.70 12.84 13.73
N GLY A 45 19.01 12.53 13.68
CA GLY A 45 19.65 11.64 14.65
C GLY A 45 19.05 10.22 14.71
N GLY A 46 18.43 9.75 13.61
CA GLY A 46 17.76 8.44 13.57
C GLY A 46 16.35 8.39 14.18
N ALA A 47 15.79 9.53 14.57
CA ALA A 47 14.43 9.64 15.13
C ALA A 47 13.63 10.77 14.45
N ALA A 48 12.34 10.88 14.78
CA ALA A 48 11.54 12.04 14.38
C ALA A 48 11.72 13.20 15.37
N VAL A 49 11.91 14.41 14.83
CA VAL A 49 11.93 15.67 15.60
C VAL A 49 10.83 16.59 15.06
N PRO A 50 10.04 17.27 15.91
CA PRO A 50 9.06 18.26 15.46
C PRO A 50 9.69 19.31 14.55
N ASN A 51 9.02 19.63 13.44
CA ASN A 51 9.44 20.65 12.49
C ASN A 51 8.23 21.33 11.85
N VAL A 52 8.43 22.49 11.25
CA VAL A 52 7.45 23.18 10.41
C VAL A 52 7.83 22.98 8.95
N HIS A 53 6.88 22.51 8.15
CA HIS A 53 7.06 22.28 6.72
C HIS A 53 6.30 23.30 5.91
N ASN A 54 6.98 23.88 4.92
CA ASN A 54 6.38 24.82 3.99
C ASN A 54 5.97 24.10 2.72
N ARG A 55 4.74 24.34 2.27
CA ARG A 55 4.18 23.82 1.03
C ARG A 55 3.83 24.98 0.10
N PRO A 56 4.27 24.96 -1.16
CA PRO A 56 3.74 25.85 -2.18
C PRO A 56 2.39 25.31 -2.67
N LEU A 57 1.36 26.15 -2.62
CA LEU A 57 0.05 25.91 -3.22
C LEU A 57 -0.10 26.85 -4.41
N ILE A 58 -0.74 26.38 -5.47
CA ILE A 58 -0.99 27.18 -6.66
C ILE A 58 -2.49 27.32 -6.90
N GLY A 59 -2.91 28.49 -7.38
CA GLY A 59 -4.26 28.67 -7.91
C GLY A 59 -4.37 27.99 -9.28
N THR A 60 -5.33 27.09 -9.45
CA THR A 60 -5.43 26.22 -10.63
C THR A 60 -6.48 26.70 -11.61
N LYS A 61 -7.71 26.92 -11.14
CA LYS A 61 -8.82 27.41 -11.97
C LYS A 61 -9.83 28.24 -11.17
N PRO A 62 -10.46 29.28 -11.74
CA PRO A 62 -11.65 29.86 -11.13
C PRO A 62 -12.75 28.80 -10.99
N LEU A 63 -13.45 28.81 -9.85
CA LEU A 63 -14.53 27.91 -9.55
C LEU A 63 -15.78 28.30 -10.36
N ARG A 64 -16.49 27.32 -10.91
CA ARG A 64 -17.82 27.50 -11.49
C ARG A 64 -18.88 27.71 -10.40
N LYS A 65 -19.95 28.48 -10.67
CA LYS A 65 -21.15 28.47 -9.82
C LYS A 65 -21.86 27.11 -9.89
N PRO A 66 -22.43 26.61 -8.77
CA PRO A 66 -23.38 25.51 -8.84
C PRO A 66 -24.47 25.82 -9.86
N ALA A 67 -24.86 24.85 -10.69
CA ALA A 67 -25.87 25.07 -11.70
C ALA A 67 -27.24 25.31 -11.03
N ASN A 68 -27.91 26.39 -11.41
CA ASN A 68 -29.27 26.69 -10.97
C ASN A 68 -30.27 26.32 -12.06
N PHE A 69 -31.39 25.70 -11.65
CA PHE A 69 -32.50 25.41 -12.55
C PHE A 69 -33.53 26.53 -12.47
N ASN A 70 -33.79 27.20 -13.59
CA ASN A 70 -34.66 28.38 -13.65
C ASN A 70 -36.07 28.08 -14.19
N GLY A 71 -36.48 26.80 -14.23
CA GLY A 71 -37.79 26.37 -14.72
C GLY A 71 -37.81 26.00 -16.21
N THR A 72 -36.88 26.52 -17.03
CA THR A 72 -36.79 26.23 -18.47
C THR A 72 -35.52 25.49 -18.87
N GLY A 73 -34.47 25.55 -18.04
CA GLY A 73 -33.21 24.85 -18.23
C GLY A 73 -32.26 25.10 -17.05
N LEU A 74 -31.05 24.54 -17.14
CA LEU A 74 -29.96 24.95 -16.26
C LEU A 74 -29.27 26.18 -16.83
N ASP A 75 -28.94 27.12 -15.93
CA ASP A 75 -28.11 28.26 -16.28
C ASP A 75 -26.75 27.78 -16.83
N PRO A 76 -26.17 28.51 -17.81
CA PRO A 76 -24.85 28.18 -18.34
C PRO A 76 -23.80 28.20 -17.23
N ALA A 77 -22.71 27.44 -17.44
CA ALA A 77 -21.56 27.51 -16.55
C ALA A 77 -21.01 28.94 -16.50
N VAL A 78 -21.11 29.58 -15.34
CA VAL A 78 -20.54 30.90 -15.06
C VAL A 78 -19.56 30.80 -13.90
N ILE A 79 -18.60 31.73 -13.83
CA ILE A 79 -17.65 31.79 -12.73
C ILE A 79 -18.37 32.15 -11.43
N ASP A 80 -17.93 31.54 -10.32
CA ASP A 80 -18.30 31.91 -8.95
C ASP A 80 -17.63 33.23 -8.52
N GLU A 81 -18.13 34.30 -9.13
CA GLU A 81 -17.85 35.69 -8.81
C GLU A 81 -19.06 36.39 -8.17
N VAL A 82 -18.78 37.27 -7.22
CA VAL A 82 -19.76 38.14 -6.56
C VAL A 82 -19.28 39.58 -6.68
N ASP A 83 -20.11 40.45 -7.27
CA ASP A 83 -19.90 41.89 -7.22
C ASP A 83 -20.16 42.39 -5.79
N LEU A 84 -19.17 43.06 -5.20
CA LEU A 84 -19.24 43.62 -3.86
C LEU A 84 -19.61 45.11 -3.86
N GLY A 85 -19.87 45.68 -5.04
CA GLY A 85 -20.05 47.11 -5.25
C GLY A 85 -18.72 47.88 -5.24
N GLY A 86 -18.79 49.16 -5.61
CA GLY A 86 -17.61 50.05 -5.60
C GLY A 86 -16.48 49.60 -6.53
N GLY A 87 -16.79 48.82 -7.57
CA GLY A 87 -15.81 48.28 -8.52
C GLY A 87 -14.97 47.13 -7.94
N SER A 88 -15.42 46.44 -6.89
CA SER A 88 -14.74 45.27 -6.33
C SER A 88 -15.54 44.01 -6.56
N ILE A 89 -14.85 42.90 -6.84
CA ILE A 89 -15.45 41.57 -6.95
C ILE A 89 -14.76 40.59 -6.00
N ALA A 90 -15.47 39.56 -5.57
CA ALA A 90 -14.89 38.38 -4.97
C ALA A 90 -14.93 37.22 -5.97
N VAL A 91 -13.77 36.68 -6.34
CA VAL A 91 -13.63 35.47 -7.16
C VAL A 91 -13.20 34.29 -6.29
N ARG A 92 -13.72 33.09 -6.55
CA ARG A 92 -13.29 31.85 -5.92
C ARG A 92 -12.38 31.06 -6.86
N ILE A 93 -11.21 30.70 -6.38
CA ILE A 93 -10.15 30.02 -7.13
C ILE A 93 -9.83 28.70 -6.43
N ALA A 94 -9.83 27.60 -7.17
CA ALA A 94 -9.39 26.30 -6.67
C ALA A 94 -7.87 26.29 -6.46
N LEU A 95 -7.40 25.60 -5.42
CA LEU A 95 -5.98 25.38 -5.14
C LEU A 95 -5.53 23.98 -5.55
N SER A 96 -4.23 23.82 -5.80
CA SER A 96 -3.63 22.51 -6.10
C SER A 96 -3.64 21.54 -4.92
N GLU A 97 -3.69 22.03 -3.69
CA GLU A 97 -3.70 21.23 -2.46
C GLU A 97 -4.65 21.82 -1.42
N TYR A 98 -4.93 21.03 -0.38
CA TYR A 98 -5.68 21.49 0.78
C TYR A 98 -4.82 22.33 1.73
N VAL A 99 -5.41 23.44 2.16
CA VAL A 99 -5.10 24.17 3.40
C VAL A 99 -5.87 23.52 4.55
N TYR A 100 -5.16 23.14 5.59
CA TYR A 100 -5.71 22.54 6.81
C TYR A 100 -6.04 23.61 7.86
N ALA A 101 -6.91 23.27 8.79
CA ALA A 101 -7.36 24.17 9.86
C ALA A 101 -6.20 24.71 10.72
N THR A 102 -5.11 23.94 10.82
CA THR A 102 -3.91 24.27 11.59
C THR A 102 -2.77 24.85 10.76
N ASP A 103 -2.97 25.06 9.45
CA ASP A 103 -1.97 25.74 8.60
C ASP A 103 -1.84 27.22 8.99
N THR A 104 -0.59 27.70 9.02
CA THR A 104 -0.29 29.13 8.96
C THR A 104 -0.08 29.53 7.51
N LEU A 105 -0.76 30.57 7.04
CA LEU A 105 -0.65 31.02 5.65
C LEU A 105 0.31 32.20 5.53
N GLY A 106 1.23 32.09 4.58
CA GLY A 106 2.05 33.22 4.16
C GLY A 106 1.32 34.14 3.18
N PRO A 107 1.99 35.22 2.73
CA PRO A 107 1.39 36.14 1.78
C PRO A 107 1.12 35.45 0.44
N LEU A 108 0.00 35.80 -0.19
CA LEU A 108 -0.31 35.43 -1.57
C LEU A 108 0.50 36.31 -2.54
N ALA A 109 1.00 35.69 -3.59
CA ALA A 109 1.59 36.35 -4.74
C ALA A 109 0.77 36.03 -6.00
N VAL A 110 0.45 37.07 -6.77
CA VAL A 110 -0.17 36.97 -8.09
C VAL A 110 0.74 37.63 -9.12
N LEU A 111 1.03 36.93 -10.21
CA LEU A 111 1.83 37.44 -11.31
C LEU A 111 0.96 38.19 -12.31
N ALA A 112 1.56 39.11 -13.08
CA ALA A 112 0.83 39.88 -14.08
C ALA A 112 0.10 38.95 -15.06
N GLY A 113 -1.13 39.33 -15.43
CA GLY A 113 -1.96 38.54 -16.36
C GLY A 113 -2.52 37.24 -15.78
N TRP A 114 -2.46 37.01 -14.46
CA TRP A 114 -3.24 35.94 -13.81
C TRP A 114 -4.73 36.05 -14.13
N ARG A 115 -5.18 37.30 -14.29
CA ARG A 115 -6.46 37.69 -14.86
C ARG A 115 -6.23 38.79 -15.90
N SER A 116 -7.01 38.77 -16.98
CA SER A 116 -6.86 39.71 -18.10
C SER A 116 -6.89 41.16 -17.62
N GLY A 117 -5.81 41.90 -17.89
CA GLY A 117 -5.65 43.30 -17.52
C GLY A 117 -5.13 43.56 -16.09
N GLU A 118 -4.98 42.52 -15.25
CA GLU A 118 -4.49 42.68 -13.88
C GLU A 118 -2.96 42.69 -13.81
N ALA A 119 -2.42 43.61 -13.00
CA ALA A 119 -0.99 43.70 -12.69
C ALA A 119 -0.55 42.63 -11.68
N ALA A 120 0.77 42.45 -11.54
CA ALA A 120 1.32 41.63 -10.48
C ALA A 120 1.10 42.28 -9.11
N ALA A 121 0.86 41.48 -8.08
CA ALA A 121 0.77 41.92 -6.70
C ALA A 121 1.35 40.86 -5.76
N SER A 122 1.95 41.30 -4.67
CA SER A 122 2.58 40.44 -3.66
C SER A 122 2.27 40.95 -2.26
N GLY A 123 2.39 40.09 -1.25
CA GLY A 123 2.14 40.51 0.13
C GLY A 123 0.65 40.56 0.49
N ILE A 124 -0.23 39.99 -0.36
CA ILE A 124 -1.66 39.96 -0.11
C ILE A 124 -1.90 39.04 1.10
N ALA A 125 -2.46 39.59 2.18
CA ALA A 125 -2.74 38.83 3.39
C ALA A 125 -3.86 37.82 3.14
N VAL A 126 -3.68 36.59 3.62
CA VAL A 126 -4.68 35.52 3.50
C VAL A 126 -5.07 35.01 4.88
N VAL A 127 -6.36 35.05 5.17
CA VAL A 127 -6.92 34.46 6.40
C VAL A 127 -7.25 32.99 6.16
N ASN A 128 -6.81 32.12 7.08
CA ASN A 128 -7.17 30.71 7.07
C ASN A 128 -8.51 30.49 7.80
N ASN A 129 -9.58 30.18 7.06
CA ASN A 129 -10.86 29.76 7.63
C ASN A 129 -11.14 28.26 7.39
N SER A 130 -10.14 27.48 6.95
CA SER A 130 -10.31 26.05 6.69
C SER A 130 -10.75 25.32 7.97
N SER A 131 -11.70 24.41 7.85
CA SER A 131 -12.08 23.48 8.94
C SER A 131 -11.54 22.06 8.69
N ILE A 132 -10.73 21.87 7.65
CA ILE A 132 -10.25 20.55 7.24
C ILE A 132 -9.10 20.11 8.14
N ALA A 133 -9.24 18.95 8.78
CA ALA A 133 -8.16 18.34 9.54
C ALA A 133 -7.04 17.84 8.61
N ALA A 134 -5.79 17.95 9.06
CA ALA A 134 -4.68 17.32 8.38
C ALA A 134 -4.84 15.78 8.38
N PRO A 135 -4.51 15.09 7.27
CA PRO A 135 -4.59 13.63 7.18
C PRO A 135 -3.65 12.96 8.19
N LEU A 136 -4.15 11.92 8.86
CA LEU A 136 -3.29 10.99 9.60
C LEU A 136 -2.63 10.01 8.62
N PRO A 137 -1.41 9.51 8.92
CA PRO A 137 -0.78 8.42 8.16
C PRO A 137 -1.67 7.19 8.08
N ILE A 138 -1.62 6.45 6.97
CA ILE A 138 -2.21 5.12 6.82
C ILE A 138 -1.15 4.10 7.25
N MET A 139 -1.50 3.11 8.07
CA MET A 139 -0.54 2.10 8.54
C MET A 139 -1.17 0.71 8.74
N ARG A 140 -0.40 -0.35 8.47
CA ARG A 140 -0.80 -1.74 8.73
C ARG A 140 0.40 -2.61 9.09
N TRP A 141 0.21 -3.49 10.07
CA TRP A 141 1.13 -4.60 10.33
C TRP A 141 1.10 -5.58 9.16
N VAL A 142 2.28 -6.01 8.71
CA VAL A 142 2.43 -6.89 7.53
C VAL A 142 2.99 -8.26 7.89
N ARG A 143 2.88 -8.62 9.17
CA ARG A 143 3.29 -9.91 9.74
C ARG A 143 2.12 -10.57 10.44
N PRO A 144 2.07 -11.91 10.50
CA PRO A 144 1.17 -12.63 11.40
C PRO A 144 1.51 -12.34 12.86
N ALA A 145 0.51 -12.01 13.68
CA ALA A 145 0.69 -11.86 15.12
C ALA A 145 0.78 -13.23 15.81
N TYR A 146 1.30 -13.22 17.04
CA TYR A 146 1.50 -14.36 17.93
C TYR A 146 2.52 -15.40 17.46
N ASP A 147 3.46 -15.00 16.60
CA ASP A 147 4.60 -15.84 16.30
C ASP A 147 5.48 -16.05 17.55
N ILE A 148 5.99 -17.27 17.70
CA ILE A 148 6.88 -17.65 18.78
C ILE A 148 8.31 -17.26 18.40
N VAL A 149 8.99 -16.55 19.29
CA VAL A 149 10.35 -16.05 19.07
C VAL A 149 11.25 -16.42 20.25
N THR A 150 12.46 -16.91 19.97
CA THR A 150 13.43 -17.35 20.99
C THR A 150 14.57 -16.35 21.20
N GLY A 151 14.60 -15.26 20.42
CA GLY A 151 15.63 -14.24 20.47
C GLY A 151 15.14 -12.95 19.83
N SER A 152 16.05 -12.21 19.19
CA SER A 152 15.69 -10.99 18.47
C SER A 152 14.63 -11.29 17.40
N PHE A 153 13.67 -10.38 17.24
CA PHE A 153 12.56 -10.55 16.32
C PHE A 153 12.29 -9.29 15.50
N ARG A 154 11.78 -9.47 14.28
CA ARG A 154 11.47 -8.37 13.37
C ARG A 154 10.05 -7.87 13.57
N LEU A 155 9.90 -6.55 13.57
CA LEU A 155 8.62 -5.86 13.38
C LEU A 155 8.62 -5.21 12.00
N SER A 156 7.49 -5.31 11.28
CA SER A 156 7.34 -4.76 9.93
C SER A 156 5.99 -4.05 9.80
N LEU A 157 6.02 -2.79 9.37
CA LEU A 157 4.84 -1.92 9.22
C LEU A 157 4.85 -1.25 7.85
N LEU A 158 3.78 -1.44 7.08
CA LEU A 158 3.55 -0.66 5.86
C LEU A 158 2.91 0.67 6.25
N VAL A 159 3.44 1.77 5.72
CA VAL A 159 3.00 3.14 6.04
C VAL A 159 2.90 3.97 4.77
N ALA A 160 1.87 4.82 4.68
CA ALA A 160 1.73 5.84 3.66
C ALA A 160 1.21 7.17 4.26
N SER A 161 1.53 8.27 3.59
CA SER A 161 1.14 9.63 3.95
C SER A 161 0.63 10.39 2.73
N HIS A 162 -0.23 11.39 2.96
CA HIS A 162 -0.66 12.30 1.90
C HIS A 162 0.46 13.27 1.47
N HIS A 163 1.47 13.43 2.33
CA HIS A 163 2.59 14.34 2.14
C HIS A 163 3.92 13.60 2.33
N PRO A 164 4.28 12.66 1.44
CA PRO A 164 5.62 12.09 1.43
C PRO A 164 6.64 13.16 1.03
N VAL A 165 7.88 13.01 1.47
CA VAL A 165 9.01 13.87 1.07
C VAL A 165 10.01 13.02 0.29
N GLY A 166 10.20 13.34 -1.00
CA GLY A 166 10.87 12.43 -1.92
C GLY A 166 10.19 11.07 -1.91
N PHE A 167 10.94 10.00 -1.68
CA PHE A 167 10.42 8.63 -1.60
C PHE A 167 10.26 8.11 -0.17
N ALA A 168 10.26 9.01 0.83
CA ALA A 168 10.00 8.67 2.22
C ALA A 168 8.52 8.95 2.55
N PRO A 169 7.72 7.93 2.90
CA PRO A 169 6.33 8.12 3.31
C PRO A 169 6.18 9.04 4.52
N VAL A 170 7.03 8.84 5.53
CA VAL A 170 6.99 9.52 6.82
C VAL A 170 8.39 9.80 7.33
N ALA A 171 8.52 10.73 8.27
CA ALA A 171 9.81 11.11 8.83
C ALA A 171 10.46 9.99 9.65
N ALA A 172 9.67 9.30 10.47
CA ALA A 172 10.13 8.13 11.21
C ALA A 172 8.98 7.25 11.70
N VAL A 173 9.33 6.04 12.11
CA VAL A 173 8.47 5.15 12.88
C VAL A 173 9.22 4.73 14.15
N LYS A 174 8.56 4.85 15.30
CA LYS A 174 9.05 4.33 16.59
C LYS A 174 8.30 3.04 16.89
N PHE A 175 9.04 1.96 17.12
CA PHE A 175 8.51 0.68 17.55
C PHE A 175 8.79 0.49 19.03
N THR A 176 7.81 -0.01 19.77
CA THR A 176 7.90 -0.23 21.21
C THR A 176 7.44 -1.64 21.55
N ALA A 177 8.29 -2.46 22.19
CA ALA A 177 7.91 -3.77 22.72
C ALA A 177 7.89 -3.73 24.26
N THR A 178 6.86 -4.27 24.90
CA THR A 178 6.73 -4.30 26.36
C THR A 178 6.14 -5.60 26.88
N ASP A 179 6.59 -6.02 28.06
CA ASP A 179 6.00 -7.10 28.86
C ASP A 179 5.08 -6.57 29.99
N GLY A 180 4.84 -5.26 30.03
CA GLY A 180 4.06 -4.56 31.07
C GLY A 180 4.90 -4.00 32.22
N THR A 181 6.16 -4.41 32.34
CA THR A 181 7.09 -3.93 33.37
C THR A 181 8.31 -3.26 32.76
N THR A 182 8.83 -3.84 31.67
CA THR A 182 9.99 -3.38 30.91
C THR A 182 9.55 -3.03 29.50
N THR A 183 10.21 -2.03 28.92
CA THR A 183 9.92 -1.55 27.57
C THR A 183 11.21 -1.42 26.77
N LYS A 184 11.15 -1.81 25.50
CA LYS A 184 12.19 -1.62 24.49
C LYS A 184 11.65 -0.71 23.39
N THR A 185 12.43 0.28 22.99
CA THR A 185 12.07 1.21 21.91
C THR A 185 13.17 1.22 20.86
N VAL A 186 12.79 1.12 19.60
CA VAL A 186 13.70 1.24 18.45
C VAL A 186 13.07 2.17 17.42
N TRP A 187 13.88 3.06 16.87
CA TRP A 187 13.46 3.98 15.81
C TRP A 187 13.98 3.52 14.45
N THR A 188 13.23 3.85 13.41
CA THR A 188 13.71 3.82 12.03
C THR A 188 13.20 5.05 11.27
N THR A 189 14.05 5.59 10.41
CA THR A 189 13.75 6.76 9.56
C THR A 189 13.73 6.41 8.07
N ALA A 190 14.07 5.16 7.73
CA ALA A 190 14.17 4.71 6.35
C ALA A 190 13.31 3.47 6.13
N LEU A 191 12.82 3.32 4.89
CA LEU A 191 12.26 2.07 4.43
C LEU A 191 13.35 0.98 4.42
N ASP A 192 12.95 -0.23 4.75
CA ASP A 192 13.76 -1.45 4.64
C ASP A 192 12.98 -2.53 3.85
N THR A 193 13.63 -3.64 3.53
CA THR A 193 13.04 -4.74 2.76
C THR A 193 12.80 -5.94 3.68
N ASP A 194 11.55 -6.31 3.88
CA ASP A 194 11.17 -7.50 4.66
C ASP A 194 11.12 -8.73 3.74
N ASN A 195 12.13 -9.60 3.85
CA ASN A 195 12.28 -10.79 3.00
C ASN A 195 11.71 -12.07 3.63
N ASP A 196 11.14 -12.03 4.84
CA ASP A 196 10.75 -13.23 5.60
C ASP A 196 9.67 -14.08 4.92
N HIS A 197 9.00 -13.52 3.92
CA HIS A 197 7.96 -14.18 3.14
C HIS A 197 8.31 -14.33 1.66
N GLY A 198 9.56 -14.06 1.26
CA GLY A 198 10.06 -14.26 -0.10
C GLY A 198 9.48 -13.29 -1.13
N ASP A 199 8.95 -12.15 -0.70
CA ASP A 199 8.27 -11.15 -1.54
C ASP A 199 8.95 -9.78 -1.56
N ASN A 200 10.09 -9.64 -0.87
CA ASN A 200 10.88 -8.42 -0.77
C ASN A 200 10.04 -7.17 -0.45
N LEU A 201 9.09 -7.29 0.49
CA LEU A 201 8.17 -6.19 0.77
C LEU A 201 8.92 -4.96 1.30
N ARG A 202 8.80 -3.85 0.58
CA ARG A 202 9.35 -2.56 1.00
C ARG A 202 8.47 -1.91 2.06
N CYS A 203 8.94 -1.78 3.29
CA CYS A 203 8.18 -1.24 4.43
C CYS A 203 9.11 -0.73 5.56
N TYR A 204 8.58 -0.18 6.64
CA TYR A 204 9.41 0.16 7.81
C TYR A 204 9.63 -1.09 8.65
N THR A 205 10.88 -1.45 8.88
CA THR A 205 11.24 -2.59 9.72
C THR A 205 12.24 -2.23 10.80
N VAL A 206 12.21 -2.97 11.91
CA VAL A 206 13.23 -2.94 12.97
C VAL A 206 13.44 -4.35 13.54
N MET A 207 14.62 -4.59 14.07
CA MET A 207 14.89 -5.74 14.95
C MET A 207 14.77 -5.30 16.40
N ILE A 208 13.93 -5.98 17.17
CA ILE A 208 13.86 -5.85 18.62
C ILE A 208 14.73 -6.95 19.22
N ASP A 209 15.72 -6.57 20.03
CA ASP A 209 16.45 -7.50 20.89
C ASP A 209 15.84 -7.49 22.30
N PRO A 210 15.10 -8.54 22.69
CA PRO A 210 14.46 -8.61 24.00
C PRO A 210 15.46 -8.86 25.14
N ALA A 211 16.72 -9.21 24.89
CA ALA A 211 17.68 -9.62 25.92
C ALA A 211 18.64 -8.50 26.38
N THR A 212 18.71 -7.37 25.67
CA THR A 212 19.71 -6.31 25.94
C THR A 212 19.41 -5.45 27.17
N ALA A 213 20.42 -5.13 27.99
CA ALA A 213 20.42 -4.25 29.18
C ALA A 213 19.46 -4.66 30.32
N THR A 214 18.15 -4.59 30.09
CA THR A 214 17.08 -5.06 30.97
C THR A 214 16.19 -5.97 30.16
N ALA A 215 16.30 -7.28 30.35
CA ALA A 215 15.59 -8.25 29.51
C ALA A 215 14.07 -8.14 29.67
N LEU A 216 13.35 -8.31 28.56
CA LEU A 216 11.91 -8.56 28.61
C LEU A 216 11.66 -9.96 29.20
N THR A 217 10.57 -10.11 29.93
CA THR A 217 10.17 -11.38 30.54
C THR A 217 9.60 -12.31 29.48
N ALA A 218 9.89 -13.61 29.61
CA ALA A 218 9.29 -14.63 28.76
C ALA A 218 7.76 -14.62 28.88
N GLY A 219 7.05 -14.75 27.76
CA GLY A 219 5.59 -14.66 27.68
C GLY A 219 5.13 -13.86 26.46
N LEU A 220 3.87 -13.42 26.49
CA LEU A 220 3.37 -12.51 25.46
C LEU A 220 3.99 -11.13 25.60
N LEU A 221 4.48 -10.57 24.50
CA LEU A 221 4.93 -9.19 24.42
C LEU A 221 3.95 -8.39 23.58
N ARG A 222 3.61 -7.18 24.04
CA ARG A 222 2.88 -6.19 23.24
C ARG A 222 3.85 -5.35 22.44
N CYS A 223 3.58 -5.18 21.15
CA CYS A 223 4.36 -4.36 20.25
C CYS A 223 3.49 -3.22 19.68
N ASP A 224 3.89 -1.99 19.93
CA ASP A 224 3.25 -0.77 19.45
C ASP A 224 4.11 -0.06 18.40
N ALA A 225 3.46 0.73 17.55
CA ALA A 225 4.11 1.62 16.60
C ALA A 225 3.54 3.05 16.71
N GLU A 226 4.42 4.04 16.65
CA GLU A 226 4.10 5.45 16.51
C GLU A 226 4.69 5.96 15.19
N VAL A 227 3.84 6.48 14.32
CA VAL A 227 4.15 6.91 12.96
C VAL A 227 4.14 8.43 12.89
N TYR A 228 5.28 9.02 12.52
CA TYR A 228 5.50 10.47 12.54
C TYR A 228 5.55 11.03 11.11
N PRO A 229 4.45 11.58 10.57
CA PRO A 229 4.44 12.09 9.20
C PRO A 229 5.31 13.34 9.02
N HIS A 230 5.70 13.64 7.78
CA HIS A 230 6.31 14.92 7.49
C HIS A 230 5.36 16.08 7.77
N LEU A 231 4.07 15.93 7.47
CA LEU A 231 3.03 16.91 7.77
C LEU A 231 1.89 16.26 8.56
N GLY A 232 1.49 16.87 9.67
CA GLY A 232 0.35 16.41 10.47
C GLY A 232 0.76 15.82 11.81
N ALA A 233 -0.22 15.30 12.54
CA ALA A 233 -0.02 14.70 13.85
C ALA A 233 0.52 13.25 13.74
N MET A 234 1.25 12.83 14.77
CA MET A 234 1.66 11.43 14.93
C MET A 234 0.43 10.52 15.08
N ARG A 235 0.52 9.29 14.54
CA ARG A 235 -0.49 8.25 14.71
C ARG A 235 0.10 7.04 15.45
N SER A 236 -0.60 6.56 16.48
CA SER A 236 -0.16 5.42 17.30
C SER A 236 -1.06 4.20 17.12
N THR A 237 -0.51 2.99 17.26
CA THR A 237 -1.29 1.76 17.42
C THR A 237 -1.97 1.67 18.78
N ASP A 238 -1.56 2.47 19.76
CA ASP A 238 -2.23 2.65 21.06
C ASP A 238 -2.55 4.14 21.31
N PRO A 239 -3.54 4.71 20.62
CA PRO A 239 -3.85 6.14 20.72
C PRO A 239 -4.20 6.63 22.13
N ALA A 240 -4.74 5.75 22.96
CA ALA A 240 -5.11 6.09 24.33
C ALA A 240 -3.96 5.88 25.33
N GLY A 241 -2.92 5.13 24.95
CA GLY A 241 -1.82 4.75 25.85
C GLY A 241 -2.27 3.86 27.03
N THR A 242 -3.46 3.28 26.96
CA THR A 242 -4.12 2.60 28.10
C THR A 242 -4.21 1.09 27.96
N ARG A 243 -3.65 0.50 26.89
CA ARG A 243 -3.81 -0.94 26.69
C ARG A 243 -3.11 -1.72 27.79
N SER A 244 -3.78 -2.74 28.31
CA SER A 244 -3.24 -3.59 29.37
C SER A 244 -2.62 -4.86 28.80
N MET A 245 -1.58 -5.38 29.45
CA MET A 245 -1.05 -6.72 29.17
C MET A 245 -2.09 -7.82 29.44
N ALA A 246 -3.05 -7.58 30.33
CA ALA A 246 -4.15 -8.51 30.60
C ALA A 246 -5.14 -8.62 29.43
N ALA A 247 -5.18 -7.62 28.54
CA ALA A 247 -6.07 -7.60 27.37
C ALA A 247 -5.44 -8.23 26.13
N LEU A 248 -4.23 -8.81 26.23
CA LEU A 248 -3.52 -9.30 25.06
C LEU A 248 -4.19 -10.46 24.36
N GLY A 249 -5.06 -11.24 25.01
CA GLY A 249 -5.64 -12.43 24.39
C GLY A 249 -6.44 -12.17 23.09
N THR A 250 -6.95 -10.96 22.92
CA THR A 250 -7.61 -10.50 21.67
C THR A 250 -6.83 -9.40 20.96
N ALA A 251 -5.86 -8.77 21.63
CA ALA A 251 -4.98 -7.79 20.99
C ALA A 251 -4.16 -8.47 19.88
N GLY A 252 -3.95 -7.81 18.75
CA GLY A 252 -3.31 -8.39 17.56
C GLY A 252 -4.24 -9.23 16.67
N ILE A 253 -5.48 -9.47 17.09
CA ILE A 253 -6.51 -10.15 16.30
C ILE A 253 -7.62 -9.14 16.02
N GLY A 254 -7.59 -8.51 14.85
CA GLY A 254 -8.69 -7.65 14.42
C GLY A 254 -8.43 -6.87 13.14
N ALA A 255 -9.52 -6.31 12.60
CA ALA A 255 -9.52 -5.58 11.34
C ALA A 255 -9.06 -4.13 11.47
N ALA A 256 -8.94 -3.57 12.68
CA ALA A 256 -8.55 -2.18 12.87
C ALA A 256 -7.02 -2.00 12.77
N ALA A 257 -6.58 -0.95 12.07
CA ALA A 257 -5.16 -0.64 11.93
C ALA A 257 -4.48 -0.27 13.25
N ALA A 258 -5.22 0.35 14.18
CA ALA A 258 -4.74 0.74 15.50
C ALA A 258 -4.86 -0.42 16.50
N ILE A 259 -4.38 -1.62 16.14
CA ILE A 259 -4.29 -2.78 17.04
C ILE A 259 -2.80 -3.06 17.26
N PRO A 260 -2.35 -3.39 18.49
CA PRO A 260 -0.94 -3.66 18.72
C PRO A 260 -0.59 -5.01 18.09
N PHE A 261 0.66 -5.16 17.68
CA PHE A 261 1.19 -6.46 17.32
C PHE A 261 1.53 -7.24 18.59
N VAL A 262 1.45 -8.57 18.56
CA VAL A 262 1.73 -9.43 19.71
C VAL A 262 2.68 -10.54 19.28
N VAL A 263 3.64 -10.91 20.12
CA VAL A 263 4.55 -12.06 19.91
C VAL A 263 4.62 -12.91 21.17
N GLY A 264 4.88 -14.21 21.01
CA GLY A 264 5.20 -15.10 22.12
C GLY A 264 6.71 -15.22 22.30
N TYR A 265 7.29 -14.58 23.30
CA TYR A 265 8.72 -14.64 23.59
C TYR A 265 9.05 -15.81 24.52
N ASP A 266 9.93 -16.71 24.05
CA ASP A 266 10.36 -17.91 24.77
C ASP A 266 11.87 -18.14 24.60
N PRO A 267 12.72 -17.37 25.30
CA PRO A 267 14.17 -17.42 25.12
C PRO A 267 14.79 -18.77 25.48
N ALA A 268 14.16 -19.52 26.40
CA ALA A 268 14.63 -20.85 26.81
C ALA A 268 14.07 -21.99 25.94
N GLY A 269 13.11 -21.71 25.05
CA GLY A 269 12.39 -22.72 24.27
C GLY A 269 11.54 -23.69 25.10
N ALA A 270 11.32 -23.39 26.39
CA ALA A 270 10.65 -24.27 27.35
C ALA A 270 9.18 -23.91 27.57
N ARG A 271 8.75 -22.72 27.14
CA ARG A 271 7.38 -22.22 27.35
C ARG A 271 6.43 -22.63 26.23
N TYR A 272 6.80 -22.31 24.98
CA TYR A 272 6.00 -22.59 23.79
C TYR A 272 6.64 -23.66 22.91
N GLY A 273 7.92 -23.99 23.14
CA GLY A 273 8.65 -25.07 22.49
C GLY A 273 8.56 -26.42 23.22
N GLY A 274 8.82 -27.52 22.50
CA GLY A 274 9.02 -28.84 23.11
C GLY A 274 7.77 -29.70 23.32
N ARG A 275 6.71 -29.52 22.53
CA ARG A 275 5.56 -30.44 22.49
C ARG A 275 5.14 -30.74 21.05
N PHE A 276 5.15 -32.02 20.71
CA PHE A 276 4.84 -32.54 19.38
C PHE A 276 3.82 -33.67 19.45
N ILE A 277 2.92 -33.70 18.47
CA ILE A 277 2.04 -34.83 18.19
C ILE A 277 2.22 -35.19 16.72
N TYR A 278 2.39 -36.47 16.39
CA TYR A 278 2.52 -36.94 15.02
C TYR A 278 1.24 -37.67 14.59
N VAL A 279 0.44 -37.05 13.72
CA VAL A 279 -0.79 -37.63 13.17
C VAL A 279 -0.42 -38.46 11.95
N ASN A 280 -0.83 -39.73 11.95
CA ASN A 280 -0.49 -40.66 10.89
C ASN A 280 -1.75 -41.33 10.33
N PRO A 281 -2.08 -41.16 9.04
CA PRO A 281 -3.29 -41.74 8.47
C PRO A 281 -3.24 -43.28 8.38
N ALA A 282 -2.06 -43.89 8.53
CA ALA A 282 -1.92 -45.35 8.64
C ALA A 282 -2.20 -45.89 10.06
N SER A 283 -2.32 -45.02 11.07
CA SER A 283 -2.70 -45.42 12.41
C SER A 283 -4.20 -45.77 12.47
N THR A 284 -4.53 -46.76 13.31
CA THR A 284 -5.92 -47.10 13.66
C THR A 284 -6.33 -46.54 15.02
N GLN A 285 -5.46 -45.77 15.69
CA GLN A 285 -5.70 -45.30 17.04
C GLN A 285 -6.64 -44.10 17.07
N THR A 286 -7.88 -44.37 17.48
CA THR A 286 -8.95 -43.37 17.62
C THR A 286 -9.10 -42.83 19.03
N THR A 287 -8.54 -43.52 20.04
CA THR A 287 -8.63 -43.15 21.46
C THR A 287 -7.52 -42.17 21.84
N SER A 288 -7.88 -40.97 22.28
CA SER A 288 -6.92 -39.93 22.70
C SER A 288 -6.29 -40.23 24.06
N ASN A 289 -4.98 -40.12 24.18
CA ASN A 289 -4.27 -40.19 25.47
C ASN A 289 -3.21 -39.07 25.57
N ALA A 290 -2.72 -38.77 26.78
CA ALA A 290 -1.69 -37.76 26.99
C ALA A 290 -0.27 -38.21 26.56
N THR A 291 -0.01 -39.52 26.47
CA THR A 291 1.29 -40.08 26.04
C THR A 291 1.59 -39.89 24.56
N MET A 292 0.58 -39.52 23.75
CA MET A 292 0.70 -39.06 22.36
C MET A 292 1.53 -37.78 22.22
N ILE A 293 1.66 -36.98 23.28
CA ILE A 293 2.40 -35.71 23.29
C ILE A 293 3.85 -35.99 23.68
N LYS A 294 4.80 -35.63 22.82
CA LYS A 294 6.23 -35.86 23.04
C LYS A 294 7.02 -34.56 23.09
N SER A 295 8.19 -34.63 23.71
CA SER A 295 9.09 -33.48 23.83
C SER A 295 9.80 -33.10 22.53
N SER A 296 9.86 -34.02 21.56
CA SER A 296 10.50 -33.80 20.25
C SER A 296 9.71 -34.45 19.12
N LEU A 297 9.89 -33.93 17.90
CA LEU A 297 9.31 -34.51 16.70
C LEU A 297 9.81 -35.94 16.45
N ALA A 298 11.11 -36.18 16.64
CA ALA A 298 11.70 -37.51 16.49
C ALA A 298 11.05 -38.54 17.45
N ALA A 299 10.81 -38.16 18.71
CA ALA A 299 10.12 -39.01 19.66
C ALA A 299 8.64 -39.23 19.28
N ALA A 300 7.95 -38.20 18.76
CA ALA A 300 6.57 -38.33 18.28
C ALA A 300 6.47 -39.29 17.08
N LYS A 301 7.44 -39.26 16.17
CA LYS A 301 7.54 -40.17 15.02
C LYS A 301 7.88 -41.61 15.40
N ALA A 302 8.71 -41.79 16.43
CA ALA A 302 9.14 -43.10 16.90
C ALA A 302 8.07 -43.86 17.68
N GLU A 303 6.96 -43.22 18.05
CA GLU A 303 5.85 -43.91 18.72
C GLU A 303 5.28 -45.03 17.83
N PRO A 304 4.91 -46.18 18.40
CA PRO A 304 4.19 -47.22 17.67
C PRO A 304 2.92 -46.66 17.01
N LEU A 305 2.50 -47.20 15.87
CA LEU A 305 1.26 -46.77 15.20
C LEU A 305 0.04 -46.81 16.14
N SER A 306 -0.02 -47.77 17.06
CA SER A 306 -1.06 -47.87 18.10
C SER A 306 -1.09 -46.70 19.10
N ASN A 307 -0.04 -45.89 19.15
CA ASN A 307 0.08 -44.69 19.99
C ASN A 307 0.12 -43.38 19.18
N GLN A 308 0.13 -43.43 17.84
CA GLN A 308 0.04 -42.24 17.01
C GLN A 308 -1.44 -41.94 16.72
N PRO A 309 -1.95 -40.71 16.87
CA PRO A 309 -3.33 -40.41 16.52
C PRO A 309 -3.62 -40.65 15.03
N ALA A 310 -4.71 -41.35 14.73
CA ALA A 310 -5.19 -41.57 13.36
C ALA A 310 -5.78 -40.32 12.69
N THR A 311 -6.24 -39.35 13.48
CA THR A 311 -6.91 -38.14 12.98
C THR A 311 -6.48 -36.90 13.75
N LEU A 312 -6.69 -35.73 13.14
CA LEU A 312 -6.47 -34.44 13.80
C LEU A 312 -7.35 -34.28 15.05
N GLN A 313 -8.55 -34.89 15.08
CA GLN A 313 -9.42 -34.88 16.25
C GLN A 313 -8.78 -35.57 17.45
N THR A 314 -8.21 -36.75 17.23
CA THR A 314 -7.60 -37.55 18.29
C THR A 314 -6.43 -36.79 18.90
N ALA A 315 -5.66 -36.06 18.09
CA ALA A 315 -4.62 -35.15 18.56
C ALA A 315 -5.18 -33.99 19.41
N PHE A 316 -6.26 -33.34 18.96
CA PHE A 316 -6.91 -32.27 19.73
C PHE A 316 -7.48 -32.78 21.07
N ASN A 317 -8.11 -33.95 21.09
CA ASN A 317 -8.61 -34.55 22.33
C ASN A 317 -7.46 -34.93 23.29
N ALA A 318 -6.30 -35.36 22.76
CA ALA A 318 -5.10 -35.62 23.57
C ALA A 318 -4.60 -34.34 24.27
N ILE A 319 -4.60 -33.21 23.55
CA ILE A 319 -4.27 -31.88 24.10
C ILE A 319 -5.24 -31.52 25.23
N TYR A 320 -6.55 -31.69 25.00
CA TYR A 320 -7.56 -31.41 26.02
C TYR A 320 -7.39 -32.25 27.29
N ASN A 321 -7.14 -33.55 27.13
CA ASN A 321 -6.97 -34.45 28.27
C ASN A 321 -5.74 -34.07 29.10
N LEU A 322 -4.64 -33.63 28.47
CA LEU A 322 -3.48 -33.11 29.20
C LEU A 322 -3.75 -31.74 29.81
N ASN A 323 -4.51 -30.86 29.14
CA ASN A 323 -4.92 -29.57 29.69
C ASN A 323 -5.76 -29.71 30.97
N ARG A 324 -6.57 -30.77 31.11
CA ARG A 324 -7.37 -31.02 32.31
C ARG A 324 -6.54 -31.34 33.56
N SER A 325 -5.32 -31.84 33.39
CA SER A 325 -4.41 -32.12 34.50
C SER A 325 -3.41 -30.99 34.77
N GLN A 326 -3.50 -29.88 34.04
CA GLN A 326 -2.57 -28.75 34.13
C GLN A 326 -3.30 -27.45 34.51
N VAL A 327 -2.67 -26.61 35.33
CA VAL A 327 -3.23 -25.32 35.76
C VAL A 327 -3.08 -24.28 34.63
N ALA A 328 -4.08 -23.40 34.44
CA ALA A 328 -4.01 -22.34 33.44
C ALA A 328 -2.98 -21.26 33.80
N ALA A 329 -2.04 -20.98 32.90
CA ALA A 329 -0.88 -20.10 33.12
C ALA A 329 -1.14 -18.61 32.87
N ASN A 330 -2.40 -18.15 32.95
CA ASN A 330 -2.88 -16.83 32.51
C ASN A 330 -2.13 -15.65 33.18
N GLY A 331 -0.93 -15.32 32.70
CA GLY A 331 -0.11 -14.22 33.19
C GLY A 331 0.71 -14.50 34.46
N GLN A 332 0.99 -15.76 34.82
CA GLN A 332 1.75 -16.12 36.04
C GLN A 332 2.92 -17.07 35.76
N ALA A 333 3.92 -17.06 36.64
CA ALA A 333 5.13 -17.88 36.52
C ALA A 333 4.82 -19.39 36.71
N ALA A 334 5.17 -20.19 35.69
CA ALA A 334 5.27 -21.65 35.65
C ALA A 334 3.99 -22.50 35.83
N SER A 335 3.31 -22.86 34.73
CA SER A 335 3.12 -24.24 34.23
C SER A 335 2.24 -24.21 32.96
N THR A 336 2.75 -24.70 31.83
CA THR A 336 2.20 -24.55 30.48
C THR A 336 1.01 -25.47 30.21
N ARG A 337 -0.12 -24.90 29.78
CA ARG A 337 -1.20 -25.67 29.15
C ARG A 337 -0.63 -26.45 27.95
N ALA A 338 -0.96 -27.73 27.83
CA ALA A 338 -0.63 -28.61 26.71
C ALA A 338 -0.84 -27.97 25.34
N GLY A 339 -1.87 -27.13 25.21
CA GLY A 339 -2.26 -26.49 23.96
C GLY A 339 -1.48 -25.22 23.59
N ASP A 340 -0.71 -24.64 24.51
CA ASP A 340 -0.03 -23.36 24.27
C ASP A 340 1.20 -23.55 23.38
N GLY A 341 1.08 -23.23 22.09
CA GLY A 341 2.18 -23.35 21.11
C GLY A 341 2.51 -24.75 20.61
N ILE A 342 1.73 -25.77 20.97
CA ILE A 342 1.97 -27.17 20.55
C ILE A 342 1.98 -27.32 19.03
N THR A 343 2.85 -28.22 18.54
CA THR A 343 2.93 -28.56 17.11
C THR A 343 2.33 -29.94 16.84
N ILE A 344 1.31 -29.98 16.01
CA ILE A 344 0.74 -31.18 15.41
C ILE A 344 1.36 -31.33 14.02
N VAL A 345 2.01 -32.45 13.77
CA VAL A 345 2.65 -32.76 12.50
C VAL A 345 1.81 -33.81 11.76
N LEU A 346 1.46 -33.53 10.51
CA LEU A 346 0.73 -34.44 9.65
C LEU A 346 1.71 -35.27 8.82
N ALA A 347 1.67 -36.58 8.97
CA ALA A 347 2.39 -37.51 8.10
C ALA A 347 1.95 -37.34 6.63
N ALA A 348 2.83 -37.77 5.72
CA ALA A 348 2.49 -37.86 4.32
C ALA A 348 1.26 -38.75 4.08
N GLY A 349 0.40 -38.35 3.15
CA GLY A 349 -0.88 -38.97 2.86
C GLY A 349 -2.08 -38.07 3.15
N VAL A 350 -3.26 -38.64 3.04
CA VAL A 350 -4.54 -37.95 3.28
C VAL A 350 -4.95 -38.13 4.73
N ASN A 351 -4.79 -37.06 5.50
CA ASN A 351 -5.23 -36.97 6.88
C ASN A 351 -6.67 -36.44 6.91
N VAL A 352 -7.54 -37.14 7.63
CA VAL A 352 -8.96 -36.79 7.72
C VAL A 352 -9.20 -35.87 8.91
N SER A 353 -9.93 -34.77 8.69
CA SER A 353 -10.44 -33.93 9.79
C SER A 353 -11.72 -34.54 10.40
N SER A 354 -12.00 -34.20 11.65
CA SER A 354 -13.07 -34.82 12.46
C SER A 354 -14.48 -34.65 11.89
N THR A 355 -15.42 -35.50 12.31
CA THR A 355 -16.89 -35.26 12.25
C THR A 355 -17.51 -34.80 13.58
N SER A 356 -16.73 -34.70 14.66
CA SER A 356 -17.17 -34.35 16.02
C SER A 356 -16.52 -33.07 16.56
N ASN A 357 -17.13 -32.44 17.57
CA ASN A 357 -16.63 -31.20 18.18
C ASN A 357 -15.46 -31.49 19.14
N ALA A 358 -14.31 -30.82 18.94
CA ALA A 358 -13.20 -30.85 19.90
C ALA A 358 -13.36 -29.75 20.96
N VAL A 359 -13.39 -30.14 22.24
CA VAL A 359 -13.13 -29.20 23.35
C VAL A 359 -11.63 -29.23 23.60
N LEU A 360 -10.93 -28.12 23.41
CA LEU A 360 -9.47 -28.08 23.57
C LEU A 360 -9.01 -27.51 24.91
N GLY A 361 -9.86 -26.71 25.56
CA GLY A 361 -9.48 -25.99 26.78
C GLY A 361 -8.32 -25.04 26.54
N VAL A 362 -8.28 -24.32 25.42
CA VAL A 362 -7.31 -23.24 25.12
C VAL A 362 -7.94 -21.91 25.52
N THR A 363 -7.17 -20.96 26.04
CA THR A 363 -7.65 -19.60 26.27
C THR A 363 -7.31 -18.68 25.12
N THR A 364 -7.95 -17.50 25.09
CA THR A 364 -7.53 -16.42 24.21
C THR A 364 -6.13 -15.91 24.52
N ALA A 365 -5.54 -16.16 25.70
CA ALA A 365 -4.18 -15.72 26.02
C ALA A 365 -3.08 -16.64 25.48
N ASP A 366 -3.43 -17.81 24.95
CA ASP A 366 -2.45 -18.78 24.46
C ASP A 366 -1.92 -18.37 23.07
N VAL A 367 -0.70 -18.81 22.74
CA VAL A 367 -0.15 -18.71 21.39
C VAL A 367 -0.72 -19.83 20.49
N PRO A 368 -0.59 -19.74 19.17
CA PRO A 368 -1.31 -20.59 18.23
C PRO A 368 -0.95 -22.06 18.35
N ILE A 369 -1.94 -22.94 18.25
CA ILE A 369 -1.66 -24.35 17.92
C ILE A 369 -1.17 -24.38 16.47
N ARG A 370 -0.06 -25.07 16.22
CA ARG A 370 0.51 -25.23 14.89
C ARG A 370 0.15 -26.59 14.33
N VAL A 371 -0.45 -26.63 13.15
CA VAL A 371 -0.70 -27.84 12.36
C VAL A 371 0.16 -27.75 11.11
N ILE A 372 1.16 -28.61 10.99
CA ILE A 372 2.13 -28.52 9.88
C ILE A 372 2.20 -29.84 9.10
N GLY A 373 2.51 -29.77 7.82
CA GLY A 373 2.99 -30.95 7.09
C GLY A 373 4.34 -31.41 7.66
N ASP A 374 4.62 -32.71 7.55
CA ASP A 374 5.87 -33.32 8.03
C ASP A 374 7.11 -32.62 7.44
N PRO A 375 7.91 -31.90 8.26
CA PRO A 375 9.07 -31.17 7.75
C PRO A 375 10.17 -32.08 7.19
N ASP A 376 10.18 -33.37 7.53
CA ASP A 376 11.13 -34.33 6.97
C ASP A 376 10.65 -34.90 5.61
N ASN A 377 9.42 -34.60 5.20
CA ASN A 377 8.96 -34.94 3.85
C ASN A 377 9.62 -33.99 2.83
N ALA A 378 10.04 -34.51 1.67
CA ALA A 378 10.68 -33.70 0.64
C ALA A 378 9.74 -32.63 0.03
N ASN A 379 8.42 -32.87 0.06
CA ASN A 379 7.41 -31.93 -0.42
C ASN A 379 6.14 -32.02 0.41
N PRO A 380 6.16 -31.49 1.65
CA PRO A 380 5.05 -31.62 2.58
C PRO A 380 3.81 -30.87 2.09
N ARG A 381 4.01 -29.80 1.30
CA ARG A 381 2.91 -29.03 0.72
C ARG A 381 2.06 -29.87 -0.23
N ASP A 382 2.67 -30.79 -0.98
CA ASP A 382 1.94 -31.68 -1.90
C ASP A 382 1.54 -33.01 -1.27
N ASN A 383 2.34 -33.53 -0.34
CA ASN A 383 2.18 -34.88 0.20
C ASN A 383 1.40 -34.93 1.52
N CYS A 384 1.43 -33.90 2.35
CA CYS A 384 0.69 -33.84 3.61
C CYS A 384 -0.64 -33.14 3.37
N ILE A 385 -1.69 -33.94 3.17
CA ILE A 385 -3.01 -33.44 2.79
C ILE A 385 -3.92 -33.48 4.02
N LEU A 386 -4.52 -32.35 4.37
CA LEU A 386 -5.65 -32.28 5.30
C LEU A 386 -6.95 -32.18 4.51
N ARG A 387 -7.81 -33.19 4.64
CA ARG A 387 -9.09 -33.29 3.92
C ARG A 387 -10.26 -33.34 4.90
N GLY A 388 -11.34 -32.65 4.53
CA GLY A 388 -12.61 -32.75 5.27
C GLY A 388 -13.14 -34.19 5.29
N PRO A 389 -13.91 -34.59 6.31
CA PRO A 389 -14.74 -35.79 6.19
C PRO A 389 -15.73 -35.57 5.03
N GLY A 390 -16.35 -36.63 4.49
CA GLY A 390 -17.29 -36.54 3.36
C GLY A 390 -18.58 -35.73 3.66
N ALA A 391 -19.75 -36.19 3.21
CA ALA A 391 -21.04 -35.49 3.32
C ALA A 391 -21.58 -35.23 4.76
N SER A 392 -20.75 -35.33 5.81
CA SER A 392 -21.10 -35.10 7.21
C SER A 392 -20.39 -33.87 7.79
N ASN A 393 -21.07 -33.14 8.69
CA ASN A 393 -20.63 -31.88 9.28
C ASN A 393 -19.13 -31.88 9.63
N GLY A 394 -18.37 -30.98 9.01
CA GLY A 394 -16.96 -30.77 9.34
C GLY A 394 -16.83 -30.44 10.83
N GLY A 395 -16.01 -31.21 11.54
CA GLY A 395 -15.89 -31.13 12.99
C GLY A 395 -15.56 -29.71 13.45
N ARG A 396 -16.31 -29.23 14.46
CA ARG A 396 -16.05 -27.91 15.03
C ARG A 396 -14.84 -27.99 15.92
N ILE A 397 -13.85 -27.18 15.61
CA ILE A 397 -12.84 -26.84 16.61
C ILE A 397 -13.45 -25.74 17.47
N GLY A 398 -13.49 -25.93 18.79
CA GLY A 398 -14.24 -25.08 19.72
C GLY A 398 -13.99 -23.57 19.61
N ASN A 399 -14.89 -22.77 20.21
CA ASN A 399 -14.84 -21.30 20.22
C ASN A 399 -13.48 -20.76 20.75
N ASN A 400 -13.09 -19.56 20.28
CA ASN A 400 -11.90 -18.82 20.74
C ASN A 400 -10.53 -19.44 20.44
N LEU A 401 -10.42 -20.24 19.37
CA LEU A 401 -9.15 -20.87 19.03
C LEU A 401 -8.29 -20.04 18.07
N LYS A 402 -6.98 -20.09 18.28
CA LYS A 402 -5.92 -19.62 17.40
C LYS A 402 -5.21 -20.82 16.77
N VAL A 403 -5.31 -21.02 15.45
CA VAL A 403 -4.64 -22.12 14.74
C VAL A 403 -3.80 -21.59 13.59
N ARG A 404 -2.56 -22.05 13.50
CA ARG A 404 -1.68 -21.84 12.34
C ARG A 404 -1.53 -23.15 11.57
N LEU A 405 -1.90 -23.14 10.30
CA LEU A 405 -1.64 -24.23 9.36
C LEU A 405 -0.43 -23.84 8.51
N ALA A 406 0.54 -24.75 8.35
CA ALA A 406 1.71 -24.48 7.53
C ALA A 406 2.23 -25.66 6.71
N ASN A 407 2.80 -25.36 5.53
CA ASN A 407 3.49 -26.33 4.67
C ASN A 407 2.66 -27.59 4.36
N LEU A 408 1.40 -27.41 3.98
CA LEU A 408 0.47 -28.52 3.71
C LEU A 408 -0.54 -28.15 2.62
N THR A 409 -1.26 -29.16 2.13
CA THR A 409 -2.43 -28.96 1.27
C THR A 409 -3.71 -29.11 2.08
N VAL A 410 -4.65 -28.18 1.93
CA VAL A 410 -6.02 -28.30 2.42
C VAL A 410 -6.95 -28.62 1.26
N GLN A 411 -7.63 -29.78 1.34
CA GLN A 411 -8.60 -30.21 0.34
C GLN A 411 -10.04 -30.03 0.87
N GLY A 412 -10.78 -29.11 0.24
CA GLY A 412 -12.19 -28.90 0.53
C GLY A 412 -13.08 -29.98 -0.08
N THR A 413 -13.99 -30.53 0.72
CA THR A 413 -15.18 -31.28 0.25
C THR A 413 -16.39 -30.34 0.31
N SER A 414 -17.62 -30.83 0.13
CA SER A 414 -18.83 -30.02 0.31
C SER A 414 -18.96 -29.37 1.71
N LEU A 415 -18.15 -29.79 2.69
CA LEU A 415 -18.13 -29.30 4.07
C LEU A 415 -16.71 -28.92 4.51
N GLY A 416 -16.62 -27.96 5.43
CA GLY A 416 -15.36 -27.34 5.90
C GLY A 416 -14.36 -28.34 6.47
N VAL A 417 -13.09 -28.21 6.11
CA VAL A 417 -11.98 -28.96 6.72
C VAL A 417 -11.80 -28.58 8.18
N VAL A 418 -12.01 -27.29 8.49
CA VAL A 418 -12.04 -26.76 9.85
C VAL A 418 -13.24 -25.84 10.00
N SER A 419 -14.20 -26.17 10.88
CA SER A 419 -15.25 -25.23 11.26
C SER A 419 -14.89 -24.58 12.59
N GLY A 420 -14.76 -23.25 12.58
CA GLY A 420 -14.57 -22.46 13.79
C GLY A 420 -15.92 -22.15 14.42
N GLY A 421 -16.00 -22.22 15.73
CA GLY A 421 -17.04 -21.52 16.47
C GLY A 421 -16.83 -20.01 16.49
N THR A 422 -17.76 -19.25 17.08
CA THR A 422 -17.70 -17.78 17.17
C THR A 422 -16.35 -17.34 17.76
N ALA A 423 -15.66 -16.39 17.11
CA ALA A 423 -14.37 -15.81 17.53
C ALA A 423 -13.09 -16.68 17.38
N SER A 424 -13.03 -17.57 16.39
CA SER A 424 -11.78 -18.29 16.04
C SER A 424 -10.91 -17.48 15.05
N SER A 425 -9.58 -17.68 15.10
CA SER A 425 -8.59 -17.06 14.21
C SER A 425 -7.70 -18.12 13.56
N PHE A 426 -7.46 -17.97 12.24
CA PHE A 426 -6.64 -18.91 11.47
C PHE A 426 -5.52 -18.19 10.75
N TRP A 427 -4.34 -18.81 10.76
CA TRP A 427 -3.21 -18.39 9.95
C TRP A 427 -2.83 -19.50 9.01
N TYR A 428 -2.58 -19.15 7.76
CA TYR A 428 -2.14 -20.08 6.73
C TYR A 428 -0.81 -19.59 6.18
N ASP A 429 0.22 -20.40 6.34
CA ASP A 429 1.57 -20.10 5.89
C ASP A 429 2.04 -21.17 4.91
N ASN A 430 2.25 -20.79 3.66
CA ASN A 430 2.66 -21.72 2.61
C ASN A 430 1.68 -22.91 2.45
N VAL A 431 0.36 -22.59 2.41
CA VAL A 431 -0.71 -23.58 2.27
C VAL A 431 -1.32 -23.53 0.87
N THR A 432 -1.57 -24.70 0.28
CA THR A 432 -2.36 -24.81 -0.96
C THR A 432 -3.81 -25.17 -0.63
N PHE A 433 -4.75 -24.39 -1.16
CA PHE A 433 -6.17 -24.70 -1.12
C PHE A 433 -6.63 -25.21 -2.50
N LYS A 434 -7.25 -26.39 -2.52
CA LYS A 434 -7.87 -26.95 -3.72
C LYS A 434 -9.10 -27.79 -3.37
N ALA A 435 -9.93 -28.07 -4.37
CA ALA A 435 -10.99 -29.05 -4.22
C ALA A 435 -10.41 -30.46 -4.01
N ALA A 436 -11.12 -31.30 -3.25
CA ALA A 436 -10.85 -32.72 -3.23
C ALA A 436 -11.23 -33.36 -4.58
N PRO A 437 -10.57 -34.46 -4.99
CA PRO A 437 -10.95 -35.21 -6.19
C PRO A 437 -12.45 -35.55 -6.21
N GLY A 438 -13.15 -35.22 -7.30
CA GLY A 438 -14.59 -35.41 -7.46
C GLY A 438 -15.47 -34.24 -6.97
N TYR A 439 -14.87 -33.16 -6.46
CA TYR A 439 -15.54 -31.96 -5.97
C TYR A 439 -15.11 -30.68 -6.71
N GLU A 440 -14.42 -30.79 -7.85
CA GLU A 440 -13.83 -29.68 -8.60
C GLU A 440 -14.89 -28.69 -9.13
N GLY A 441 -16.12 -29.16 -9.38
CA GLY A 441 -17.26 -28.32 -9.77
C GLY A 441 -18.12 -27.83 -8.59
N ALA A 442 -17.86 -28.29 -7.37
CA ALA A 442 -18.65 -27.93 -6.19
C ALA A 442 -18.16 -26.62 -5.57
N THR A 443 -19.06 -25.86 -4.93
CA THR A 443 -18.69 -24.72 -4.07
C THR A 443 -18.13 -25.19 -2.72
N ALA A 444 -17.22 -26.16 -2.74
CA ALA A 444 -16.57 -26.78 -1.60
C ALA A 444 -15.79 -25.72 -0.81
N SER A 445 -15.84 -25.74 0.53
CA SER A 445 -15.13 -24.76 1.38
C SER A 445 -14.09 -25.41 2.27
N PRO A 446 -12.85 -24.87 2.40
CA PRO A 446 -11.93 -25.33 3.42
C PRO A 446 -12.38 -24.94 4.84
N THR A 447 -13.27 -23.96 4.99
CA THR A 447 -13.88 -23.60 6.28
C THR A 447 -15.39 -23.31 6.15
N THR A 448 -16.21 -23.96 6.95
CA THR A 448 -17.65 -23.64 7.07
C THR A 448 -17.83 -22.76 8.30
N ALA A 449 -17.47 -21.49 8.20
CA ALA A 449 -17.72 -20.54 9.27
C ALA A 449 -19.12 -19.94 9.08
N VAL A 450 -19.98 -20.11 10.10
CA VAL A 450 -21.33 -19.51 10.15
C VAL A 450 -21.24 -18.04 10.60
N THR A 451 -20.08 -17.60 11.12
CA THR A 451 -19.79 -16.24 11.62
C THR A 451 -18.29 -15.91 11.54
N HIS A 452 -17.96 -14.61 11.46
CA HIS A 452 -16.66 -14.01 11.11
C HIS A 452 -15.42 -14.64 11.77
N VAL A 453 -14.49 -15.08 10.93
CA VAL A 453 -13.19 -15.64 11.32
C VAL A 453 -12.08 -14.68 10.89
N ALA A 454 -11.20 -14.28 11.81
CA ALA A 454 -10.01 -13.50 11.46
C ALA A 454 -8.97 -14.42 10.81
N MET A 455 -8.79 -14.33 9.49
CA MET A 455 -7.82 -15.16 8.75
C MET A 455 -6.58 -14.35 8.37
N THR A 456 -5.37 -14.90 8.45
CA THR A 456 -4.18 -14.36 7.75
C THR A 456 -3.63 -15.40 6.81
N ARG A 457 -3.14 -14.96 5.65
CA ARG A 457 -2.53 -15.83 4.65
C ARG A 457 -1.20 -15.26 4.19
N VAL A 458 -0.20 -16.12 4.16
CA VAL A 458 1.13 -15.80 3.67
C VAL A 458 1.63 -16.93 2.76
N LYS A 459 2.25 -16.61 1.63
CA LYS A 459 2.83 -17.60 0.67
C LYS A 459 1.84 -18.67 0.18
N SER A 460 0.55 -18.42 0.32
CA SER A 460 -0.50 -19.42 0.11
C SER A 460 -1.07 -19.33 -1.30
N SER A 461 -1.60 -20.42 -1.83
CA SER A 461 -2.29 -20.43 -3.13
C SER A 461 -3.71 -20.94 -3.00
N GLN A 462 -4.64 -20.35 -3.77
CA GLN A 462 -6.04 -20.71 -3.78
C GLN A 462 -6.56 -20.83 -5.21
N ASN A 463 -6.97 -22.04 -5.58
CA ASN A 463 -7.60 -22.35 -6.86
C ASN A 463 -9.08 -22.70 -6.63
N SER A 464 -9.99 -22.16 -7.45
CA SER A 464 -11.44 -22.42 -7.42
C SER A 464 -12.10 -22.30 -6.05
N TRP A 465 -12.53 -21.08 -5.67
CA TRP A 465 -13.20 -20.89 -4.38
C TRP A 465 -14.15 -19.66 -4.29
N ARG A 466 -14.89 -19.48 -3.18
CA ARG A 466 -15.74 -18.30 -2.90
C ARG A 466 -14.91 -17.15 -2.26
N PRO A 467 -15.46 -15.97 -1.95
CA PRO A 467 -14.76 -14.97 -1.14
C PRO A 467 -14.79 -15.30 0.37
N PHE A 468 -13.69 -15.05 1.08
CA PHE A 468 -13.61 -15.03 2.55
C PHE A 468 -13.23 -13.64 3.03
N VAL A 469 -13.67 -13.31 4.24
CA VAL A 469 -13.14 -12.17 5.00
C VAL A 469 -11.80 -12.58 5.62
N THR A 470 -10.71 -12.12 5.02
CA THR A 470 -9.34 -12.29 5.54
C THR A 470 -8.88 -10.96 6.14
N MET A 471 -7.96 -10.95 7.09
CA MET A 471 -7.37 -9.75 7.72
C MET A 471 -6.08 -9.30 7.03
N LEU A 472 -5.24 -10.26 6.61
CA LEU A 472 -4.01 -9.99 5.86
C LEU A 472 -3.78 -11.09 4.83
N MET A 473 -3.50 -10.70 3.58
CA MET A 473 -2.99 -11.55 2.52
C MET A 473 -1.67 -10.97 2.03
N ARG A 474 -0.59 -11.74 2.18
CA ARG A 474 0.76 -11.35 1.76
C ARG A 474 1.41 -12.43 0.91
N ASN A 475 1.97 -12.06 -0.24
CA ASN A 475 2.58 -13.02 -1.16
C ASN A 475 1.70 -14.24 -1.48
N CYS A 476 0.40 -14.05 -1.77
CA CYS A 476 -0.47 -15.18 -2.11
C CYS A 476 -0.88 -15.13 -3.58
N ALA A 477 -1.25 -16.29 -4.10
CA ALA A 477 -1.82 -16.46 -5.43
C ALA A 477 -3.28 -16.91 -5.32
N PHE A 478 -4.16 -16.34 -6.13
CA PHE A 478 -5.59 -16.62 -6.03
C PHE A 478 -6.29 -16.45 -7.37
N SER A 479 -7.32 -17.24 -7.62
CA SER A 479 -8.10 -17.17 -8.86
C SER A 479 -9.54 -16.66 -8.67
N SER A 480 -9.96 -16.45 -7.42
CA SER A 480 -11.30 -15.99 -7.06
C SER A 480 -11.30 -14.70 -6.25
N GLN A 481 -12.42 -14.00 -6.22
CA GLN A 481 -12.67 -12.81 -5.40
C GLN A 481 -12.14 -12.92 -3.95
N ILE A 482 -11.45 -11.88 -3.49
CA ILE A 482 -10.95 -11.71 -2.12
C ILE A 482 -11.62 -10.51 -1.44
N ALA A 483 -11.89 -10.63 -0.14
CA ALA A 483 -12.27 -9.51 0.73
C ALA A 483 -11.30 -9.41 1.91
N CYS A 484 -10.33 -8.48 1.85
CA CYS A 484 -9.29 -8.33 2.88
C CYS A 484 -8.87 -6.86 3.09
N PRO A 485 -8.71 -6.38 4.36
CA PRO A 485 -8.26 -5.02 4.63
C PRO A 485 -6.75 -4.82 4.38
N ALA A 486 -5.99 -5.89 4.12
CA ALA A 486 -4.59 -5.78 3.69
C ALA A 486 -4.26 -6.83 2.62
N ILE A 487 -4.09 -6.38 1.38
CA ILE A 487 -3.76 -7.17 0.19
C ILE A 487 -2.40 -6.69 -0.31
N ILE A 488 -1.35 -7.49 -0.11
CA ILE A 488 0.02 -7.05 -0.33
C ILE A 488 0.79 -8.07 -1.17
N ARG A 489 1.46 -7.66 -2.25
CA ARG A 489 2.28 -8.57 -3.08
C ARG A 489 1.51 -9.78 -3.58
N GLN A 490 0.27 -9.60 -4.00
CA GLN A 490 -0.56 -10.70 -4.47
C GLN A 490 -0.41 -10.93 -5.97
N ARG A 491 -0.73 -12.15 -6.41
CA ARG A 491 -0.89 -12.48 -7.83
C ARG A 491 -2.28 -13.06 -8.10
N TYR A 492 -2.97 -12.48 -9.06
CA TYR A 492 -4.14 -13.11 -9.64
C TYR A 492 -3.73 -14.27 -10.56
N ILE A 493 -4.42 -15.39 -10.43
CA ILE A 493 -4.32 -16.58 -11.29
C ILE A 493 -5.44 -16.47 -12.33
N SER A 494 -5.05 -16.38 -13.59
CA SER A 494 -5.97 -16.24 -14.73
C SER A 494 -6.87 -17.47 -14.88
N ALA A 495 -7.98 -17.34 -15.62
CA ALA A 495 -8.86 -18.48 -15.92
C ALA A 495 -8.18 -19.52 -16.82
N GLU A 496 -7.20 -19.10 -17.63
CA GLU A 496 -6.38 -19.98 -18.46
C GLU A 496 -5.41 -20.82 -17.62
N GLU A 497 -4.90 -20.24 -16.52
CA GLU A 497 -4.04 -20.93 -15.56
C GLU A 497 -4.87 -21.78 -14.58
N ASP A 498 -6.02 -21.29 -14.12
CA ASP A 498 -6.97 -22.02 -13.28
C ASP A 498 -8.05 -22.70 -14.13
N GLY A 499 -7.74 -23.90 -14.63
CA GLY A 499 -8.65 -24.74 -15.42
C GLY A 499 -9.95 -25.17 -14.71
N HIS A 500 -10.22 -24.67 -13.50
CA HIS A 500 -11.42 -24.92 -12.71
C HIS A 500 -12.37 -23.72 -12.56
N ILE A 501 -12.03 -22.56 -13.11
CA ILE A 501 -12.90 -21.37 -13.05
C ILE A 501 -13.67 -21.18 -14.34
N SER A 502 -14.99 -20.99 -14.20
CA SER A 502 -15.85 -20.55 -15.30
C SER A 502 -15.34 -19.24 -15.89
N THR A 503 -15.25 -19.15 -17.22
CA THR A 503 -14.98 -17.90 -17.96
C THR A 503 -15.97 -16.77 -17.65
N SER A 504 -17.07 -17.07 -16.96
CA SER A 504 -18.08 -16.11 -16.51
C SER A 504 -17.80 -15.47 -15.14
N ARG A 505 -16.77 -15.90 -14.40
CA ARG A 505 -16.41 -15.23 -13.13
C ARG A 505 -15.50 -14.05 -13.41
N THR A 506 -15.93 -12.88 -12.96
CA THR A 506 -15.50 -11.59 -13.47
C THR A 506 -14.75 -10.73 -12.44
N GLU A 507 -14.43 -11.19 -11.23
CA GLU A 507 -13.93 -10.28 -10.17
C GLU A 507 -12.73 -10.82 -9.39
N ALA A 508 -11.65 -10.04 -9.30
CA ALA A 508 -10.42 -10.44 -8.60
C ALA A 508 -10.28 -9.87 -7.19
N ALA A 509 -10.48 -8.56 -6.98
CA ALA A 509 -10.29 -7.95 -5.67
C ALA A 509 -11.53 -7.18 -5.23
N MET A 510 -12.03 -7.49 -4.04
CA MET A 510 -12.93 -6.61 -3.30
C MET A 510 -12.20 -6.05 -2.08
N VAL A 511 -12.26 -4.73 -1.94
CA VAL A 511 -12.11 -4.12 -0.63
C VAL A 511 -13.28 -4.65 0.20
N PRO A 512 -13.05 -5.31 1.35
CA PRO A 512 -14.14 -5.80 2.16
C PRO A 512 -15.05 -4.62 2.52
N HIS A 513 -16.33 -4.79 2.21
CA HIS A 513 -17.41 -4.04 2.82
C HIS A 513 -17.28 -4.09 4.35
N ALA A 514 -18.04 -3.24 5.03
CA ALA A 514 -18.49 -3.43 6.40
C ALA A 514 -19.18 -4.80 6.56
N THR A 515 -18.41 -5.87 6.53
CA THR A 515 -18.72 -7.08 7.28
C THR A 515 -18.77 -6.65 8.74
N SER A 516 -19.57 -7.32 9.57
CA SER A 516 -19.94 -6.85 10.92
C SER A 516 -18.77 -6.68 11.93
N THR A 517 -17.53 -6.72 11.45
CA THR A 517 -16.28 -6.41 12.14
C THR A 517 -15.83 -4.94 11.97
N SER A 518 -16.33 -4.20 10.97
CA SER A 518 -16.26 -2.74 10.98
C SER A 518 -17.59 -2.20 11.51
N PRO A 519 -17.60 -1.16 12.37
CA PRO A 519 -18.84 -0.50 12.77
C PRO A 519 -19.65 -0.19 11.51
N ALA A 520 -20.92 -0.63 11.48
CA ALA A 520 -21.80 -0.44 10.34
C ALA A 520 -21.67 1.00 9.82
N GLY A 521 -21.21 1.15 8.57
CA GLY A 521 -21.09 2.45 7.91
C GLY A 521 -19.68 2.99 7.66
N LEU A 522 -18.58 2.41 8.17
CA LEU A 522 -17.22 2.94 7.91
C LEU A 522 -16.22 1.83 7.53
N SER A 523 -15.57 1.94 6.37
CA SER A 523 -14.37 1.14 6.02
C SER A 523 -13.15 2.04 6.11
N GLU A 524 -12.22 1.70 7.01
CA GLU A 524 -11.02 2.50 7.26
C GLU A 524 -9.73 1.72 7.11
N ASP A 525 -8.68 2.40 6.63
CA ASP A 525 -7.31 1.90 6.63
C ASP A 525 -7.11 0.62 5.82
N THR A 526 -7.92 0.35 4.79
CA THR A 526 -7.68 -0.81 3.93
C THR A 526 -6.55 -0.53 2.95
N VAL A 527 -5.65 -1.50 2.79
CA VAL A 527 -4.44 -1.43 1.98
C VAL A 527 -4.51 -2.46 0.84
N VAL A 528 -4.27 -2.00 -0.37
CA VAL A 528 -3.96 -2.83 -1.56
C VAL A 528 -2.65 -2.32 -2.14
N ALA A 529 -1.58 -3.11 -2.02
CA ALA A 529 -0.24 -2.67 -2.38
C ALA A 529 0.56 -3.72 -3.15
N PHE A 530 1.34 -3.27 -4.14
CA PHE A 530 2.29 -4.08 -4.90
C PHE A 530 1.69 -5.36 -5.48
N SER A 531 0.42 -5.36 -5.89
CA SER A 531 -0.27 -6.57 -6.35
C SER A 531 -0.45 -6.59 -7.87
N ASP A 532 -0.38 -7.81 -8.43
CA ASP A 532 -0.51 -8.13 -9.84
C ASP A 532 -1.89 -8.69 -10.15
N PHE A 533 -2.71 -7.90 -10.83
CA PHE A 533 -4.05 -8.23 -11.26
C PHE A 533 -4.15 -8.19 -12.79
N ARG A 534 -3.26 -8.92 -13.45
CA ARG A 534 -3.26 -9.07 -14.91
C ARG A 534 -4.21 -10.15 -15.41
N ALA A 535 -4.57 -10.08 -16.69
CA ALA A 535 -5.47 -11.01 -17.39
C ALA A 535 -6.87 -11.16 -16.75
N LEU A 536 -7.45 -10.04 -16.29
CA LEU A 536 -8.80 -10.04 -15.71
C LEU A 536 -9.89 -9.94 -16.76
N ARG A 537 -10.82 -10.90 -16.81
CA ARG A 537 -11.96 -10.91 -17.75
C ARG A 537 -13.15 -10.05 -17.34
N GLY A 538 -13.11 -9.42 -16.16
CA GLY A 538 -14.19 -8.59 -15.65
C GLY A 538 -13.69 -7.40 -14.83
N ARG A 539 -14.31 -7.12 -13.67
CA ARG A 539 -13.94 -6.02 -12.78
C ARG A 539 -12.69 -6.39 -11.95
N GLY A 540 -11.66 -5.55 -12.00
CA GLY A 540 -10.59 -5.56 -11.00
C GLY A 540 -11.08 -5.14 -9.62
N ARG A 541 -12.19 -4.38 -9.55
CA ARG A 541 -12.83 -3.98 -8.30
C ARG A 541 -14.32 -3.67 -8.44
N GLN A 542 -15.13 -4.13 -7.48
CA GLN A 542 -16.51 -3.64 -7.22
C GLN A 542 -16.57 -2.86 -5.88
N GLY A 543 -17.08 -1.62 -5.93
CA GLY A 543 -17.60 -0.86 -4.78
C GLY A 543 -18.89 -1.51 -4.22
N ASN A 544 -19.39 -1.09 -3.07
CA ASN A 544 -20.38 -1.85 -2.30
C ASN A 544 -21.67 -2.24 -3.05
N PRO A 545 -22.41 -3.23 -2.54
CA PRO A 545 -23.85 -3.26 -2.78
C PRO A 545 -24.44 -1.94 -2.26
N THR A 546 -25.10 -1.18 -3.14
CA THR A 546 -25.98 -0.03 -2.87
C THR A 546 -26.29 0.15 -1.38
N ALA A 547 -25.56 1.03 -0.69
CA ALA A 547 -26.01 1.48 0.62
C ALA A 547 -27.32 2.22 0.42
N SER A 548 -28.39 1.82 1.13
CA SER A 548 -29.63 2.58 1.12
C SER A 548 -29.33 4.03 1.51
N ALA A 549 -29.95 4.99 0.83
CA ALA A 549 -29.80 6.41 1.13
C ALA A 549 -29.86 6.63 2.64
N ALA A 550 -28.88 7.36 3.18
CA ALA A 550 -28.88 7.71 4.59
C ALA A 550 -30.23 8.38 4.93
N ALA A 551 -30.89 7.91 6.00
CA ALA A 551 -32.03 8.64 6.54
C ALA A 551 -31.57 10.06 6.92
N ALA A 552 -32.44 11.05 6.80
CA ALA A 552 -32.10 12.42 7.20
C ALA A 552 -31.54 12.42 8.63
N GLY A 553 -30.30 12.90 8.80
CA GLY A 553 -29.60 12.95 10.09
C GLY A 553 -28.63 11.79 10.38
N THR A 554 -28.55 10.75 9.54
CA THR A 554 -27.49 9.73 9.68
C THR A 554 -26.30 10.04 8.76
N PRO A 555 -25.04 9.90 9.22
CA PRO A 555 -23.88 10.05 8.35
C PRO A 555 -23.92 9.07 7.17
N ASN A 556 -23.50 9.53 5.99
CA ASN A 556 -23.28 8.63 4.86
C ASN A 556 -22.24 7.57 5.24
N PRO A 557 -22.37 6.33 4.74
CA PRO A 557 -21.29 5.38 4.85
C PRO A 557 -20.01 5.95 4.23
N SER A 558 -18.84 5.67 4.83
CA SER A 558 -17.58 6.28 4.38
C SER A 558 -16.48 5.27 4.10
N LEU A 559 -15.69 5.58 3.07
CA LEU A 559 -14.41 4.97 2.76
C LEU A 559 -13.32 5.97 3.12
N ARG A 560 -12.56 5.67 4.17
CA ARG A 560 -11.58 6.60 4.73
C ARG A 560 -10.20 5.98 4.85
N ARG A 561 -9.15 6.71 4.49
CA ARG A 561 -7.75 6.22 4.63
C ARG A 561 -7.50 4.90 3.90
N MET A 562 -8.12 4.74 2.73
CA MET A 562 -7.78 3.65 1.81
C MET A 562 -6.42 3.91 1.18
N LEU A 563 -5.61 2.86 0.98
CA LEU A 563 -4.33 2.93 0.27
C LEU A 563 -4.33 1.97 -0.91
N TRP A 564 -4.10 2.51 -2.11
CA TRP A 564 -3.84 1.77 -3.34
C TRP A 564 -2.46 2.16 -3.86
N LEU A 565 -1.46 1.29 -3.70
CA LEU A 565 -0.06 1.63 -3.94
C LEU A 565 0.61 0.65 -4.91
N ASN A 566 1.16 1.14 -6.02
CA ASN A 566 2.01 0.35 -6.94
C ASN A 566 1.38 -0.97 -7.43
N ASN A 567 0.10 -0.97 -7.79
CA ASN A 567 -0.55 -2.16 -8.33
C ASN A 567 -0.61 -2.14 -9.85
N VAL A 568 -0.52 -3.32 -10.48
CA VAL A 568 -0.74 -3.50 -11.92
C VAL A 568 -2.11 -4.13 -12.13
N PHE A 569 -2.89 -3.51 -12.99
CA PHE A 569 -4.23 -3.95 -13.33
C PHE A 569 -4.41 -4.01 -14.85
N GLU A 570 -4.81 -5.17 -15.37
CA GLU A 570 -5.08 -5.35 -16.80
C GLU A 570 -6.40 -6.10 -17.01
N LYS A 571 -7.33 -5.46 -17.70
CA LYS A 571 -8.54 -6.10 -18.22
C LYS A 571 -8.27 -6.73 -19.59
N ILE A 572 -8.85 -7.91 -19.80
CA ILE A 572 -8.94 -8.61 -21.07
C ILE A 572 -10.39 -8.93 -21.44
N GLY A 573 -10.70 -8.97 -22.73
CA GLY A 573 -12.01 -9.37 -23.24
C GLY A 573 -13.08 -8.26 -23.22
N PRO A 574 -14.16 -8.42 -24.01
CA PRO A 574 -15.09 -7.35 -24.37
C PRO A 574 -16.30 -7.19 -23.44
N THR A 575 -16.21 -7.51 -22.14
CA THR A 575 -17.36 -7.38 -21.22
C THR A 575 -17.72 -5.88 -21.04
N ALA A 576 -18.70 -5.41 -21.82
CA ALA A 576 -18.86 -4.01 -22.21
C ALA A 576 -19.57 -3.08 -21.22
N ASP A 577 -20.14 -3.58 -20.12
CA ASP A 577 -21.12 -2.78 -19.37
C ASP A 577 -20.65 -2.28 -17.99
N ALA A 578 -19.39 -2.55 -17.60
CA ALA A 578 -18.93 -2.24 -16.24
C ALA A 578 -17.50 -1.68 -16.20
N PRO A 579 -17.24 -0.69 -15.32
CA PRO A 579 -15.88 -0.21 -15.10
C PRO A 579 -15.04 -1.35 -14.56
N PHE A 580 -13.81 -1.40 -15.03
CA PHE A 580 -12.81 -2.31 -14.53
C PHE A 580 -12.43 -1.98 -13.08
N TYR A 581 -12.31 -0.69 -12.77
CA TYR A 581 -12.02 -0.17 -11.42
C TYR A 581 -13.06 0.87 -11.04
N ALA A 582 -13.65 0.77 -9.85
CA ALA A 582 -14.61 1.75 -9.34
C ALA A 582 -14.35 2.07 -7.85
N LEU A 583 -14.21 3.35 -7.51
CA LEU A 583 -14.18 3.87 -6.14
C LEU A 583 -15.31 4.88 -5.95
N GLY A 584 -16.40 4.42 -5.32
CA GLY A 584 -17.57 5.24 -4.95
C GLY A 584 -18.70 5.31 -5.95
N GLU A 585 -18.57 4.66 -7.11
CA GLU A 585 -19.52 4.75 -8.23
C GLU A 585 -20.94 4.40 -7.79
N ASP A 586 -21.93 5.16 -8.26
CA ASP A 586 -23.37 4.93 -8.05
C ASP A 586 -23.85 4.75 -6.60
N GLU A 587 -23.02 5.14 -5.62
CA GLU A 587 -23.27 4.91 -4.20
C GLU A 587 -23.34 6.22 -3.39
N SER A 588 -24.18 6.26 -2.36
CA SER A 588 -24.19 7.34 -1.36
C SER A 588 -23.05 7.14 -0.35
N LEU A 589 -21.81 7.48 -0.75
CA LEU A 589 -20.62 7.32 0.08
C LEU A 589 -19.82 8.61 0.27
N THR A 590 -19.20 8.73 1.44
CA THR A 590 -18.16 9.71 1.73
C THR A 590 -16.78 9.09 1.52
N MET A 591 -16.00 9.60 0.59
CA MET A 591 -14.63 9.17 0.32
C MET A 591 -13.66 10.24 0.82
N SER A 592 -12.91 9.93 1.89
CA SER A 592 -12.04 10.93 2.50
C SER A 592 -10.66 10.40 2.87
N TYR A 593 -9.64 11.24 2.75
CA TYR A 593 -8.28 10.90 3.19
C TYR A 593 -7.72 9.63 2.53
N ASN A 594 -8.11 9.30 1.29
CA ASN A 594 -7.64 8.11 0.59
C ASN A 594 -6.40 8.44 -0.24
N ILE A 595 -5.50 7.46 -0.43
CA ILE A 595 -4.32 7.57 -1.28
C ILE A 595 -4.44 6.53 -2.41
N VAL A 596 -4.41 6.99 -3.65
CA VAL A 596 -4.25 6.16 -4.84
C VAL A 596 -3.00 6.62 -5.55
N GLU A 597 -1.94 5.81 -5.47
CA GLU A 597 -0.62 6.22 -5.91
C GLU A 597 0.14 5.13 -6.68
N GLY A 598 0.76 5.51 -7.79
CA GLY A 598 1.68 4.65 -8.52
C GLY A 598 1.03 3.44 -9.17
N ASN A 599 -0.27 3.45 -9.46
CA ASN A 599 -0.95 2.29 -10.04
C ASN A 599 -0.97 2.36 -11.58
N THR A 600 -0.89 1.21 -12.25
CA THR A 600 -1.11 1.10 -13.70
C THR A 600 -2.45 0.42 -13.94
N PHE A 601 -3.40 1.15 -14.54
CA PHE A 601 -4.70 0.62 -14.92
C PHE A 601 -4.86 0.60 -16.44
N VAL A 602 -5.00 -0.60 -17.03
CA VAL A 602 -5.17 -0.77 -18.47
C VAL A 602 -6.35 -1.66 -18.83
N GLY A 603 -6.92 -1.43 -20.02
CA GLY A 603 -7.87 -2.35 -20.67
C GLY A 603 -9.34 -1.98 -20.54
N ASP A 604 -9.72 -1.00 -19.73
CA ASP A 604 -11.09 -0.45 -19.70
C ASP A 604 -11.24 0.78 -18.78
N ARG A 605 -12.46 1.30 -18.69
CA ARG A 605 -12.94 2.36 -17.79
C ARG A 605 -12.49 2.17 -16.33
N CYS A 606 -11.92 3.24 -15.80
CA CYS A 606 -11.59 3.41 -14.38
C CYS A 606 -12.36 4.60 -13.79
N ASN A 607 -13.26 4.34 -12.85
CA ASN A 607 -14.07 5.35 -12.17
C ASN A 607 -13.49 5.61 -10.77
N SER A 608 -12.87 6.77 -10.55
CA SER A 608 -12.26 7.13 -9.26
C SER A 608 -12.98 8.30 -8.62
N PHE A 609 -13.35 8.16 -7.35
CA PHE A 609 -14.06 9.20 -6.56
C PHE A 609 -15.30 9.75 -7.27
N TYR A 610 -15.86 8.92 -8.14
CA TYR A 610 -17.15 9.10 -8.76
C TYR A 610 -18.19 8.69 -7.74
N SER A 611 -19.17 9.53 -7.43
CA SER A 611 -20.34 9.11 -6.66
C SER A 611 -21.51 9.84 -7.31
N ASP A 612 -22.27 9.12 -8.12
CA ASP A 612 -23.54 9.58 -8.68
C ASP A 612 -24.65 8.67 -8.15
N PRO A 613 -25.03 8.82 -6.87
CA PRO A 613 -26.00 7.92 -6.27
C PRO A 613 -27.27 7.88 -7.11
N LEU A 614 -27.81 6.69 -7.38
CA LEU A 614 -29.01 6.54 -8.19
C LEU A 614 -30.24 6.94 -7.36
N PRO A 615 -30.87 8.11 -7.59
CA PRO A 615 -32.08 8.48 -6.87
C PRO A 615 -33.22 7.59 -7.35
N ALA A 616 -34.06 7.15 -6.43
CA ALA A 616 -35.31 6.47 -6.72
C ALA A 616 -36.52 7.43 -6.64
N THR A 617 -36.36 8.61 -6.03
CA THR A 617 -37.43 9.59 -5.81
C THR A 617 -36.98 11.01 -6.12
N VAL A 618 -37.93 11.90 -6.42
CA VAL A 618 -37.65 13.36 -6.59
C VAL A 618 -37.03 13.96 -5.33
N ALA A 619 -37.41 13.50 -4.13
CA ALA A 619 -36.83 13.98 -2.88
C ALA A 619 -35.32 13.68 -2.80
N GLU A 620 -34.91 12.47 -3.20
CA GLU A 620 -33.51 12.05 -3.23
C GLU A 620 -32.66 12.87 -4.21
N THR A 621 -33.24 13.32 -5.32
CA THR A 621 -32.54 14.18 -6.28
C THR A 621 -32.10 15.53 -5.70
N ASN A 622 -32.62 15.94 -4.53
CA ASN A 622 -32.21 17.16 -3.82
C ASN A 622 -31.38 16.89 -2.55
N SER A 623 -31.41 15.66 -2.02
CA SER A 623 -30.83 15.34 -0.70
C SER A 623 -29.59 14.45 -0.77
N GLN A 624 -29.46 13.58 -1.78
CA GLN A 624 -28.29 12.72 -1.95
C GLN A 624 -27.09 13.55 -2.43
N ARG A 625 -25.96 13.43 -1.73
CA ARG A 625 -24.73 14.19 -1.95
C ARG A 625 -23.60 13.26 -2.36
N ASN A 626 -22.71 13.74 -3.24
CA ASN A 626 -21.45 13.09 -3.56
C ASN A 626 -20.34 13.67 -2.68
N GLN A 627 -19.64 12.86 -1.88
CA GLN A 627 -18.63 13.41 -0.99
C GLN A 627 -17.26 12.81 -1.29
N ALA A 628 -16.37 13.63 -1.83
CA ALA A 628 -14.97 13.30 -2.00
C ALA A 628 -14.11 14.49 -1.57
N TYR A 629 -13.30 14.29 -0.52
CA TYR A 629 -12.41 15.36 -0.04
C TYR A 629 -11.13 14.82 0.58
N VAL A 630 -10.04 15.59 0.44
CA VAL A 630 -8.71 15.31 1.00
C VAL A 630 -8.17 13.96 0.51
N ASN A 631 -8.56 13.50 -0.67
CA ASN A 631 -7.95 12.33 -1.29
C ASN A 631 -6.68 12.76 -2.01
N ARG A 632 -5.66 11.91 -2.04
CA ARG A 632 -4.44 12.07 -2.83
C ARG A 632 -4.48 11.12 -4.01
N PHE A 633 -4.27 11.66 -5.21
CA PHE A 633 -4.25 10.89 -6.44
C PHE A 633 -2.97 11.21 -7.23
N ALA A 634 -1.95 10.35 -7.09
CA ALA A 634 -0.60 10.70 -7.52
C ALA A 634 0.04 9.60 -8.38
N ASN A 635 0.88 9.98 -9.34
CA ASN A 635 1.79 9.05 -10.02
C ASN A 635 1.09 7.87 -10.72
N ASN A 636 -0.20 7.93 -11.05
CA ASN A 636 -0.91 6.81 -11.66
C ASN A 636 -0.82 6.87 -13.20
N TYR A 637 -0.91 5.71 -13.85
CA TYR A 637 -1.33 5.63 -15.25
C TYR A 637 -2.75 5.09 -15.33
N LEU A 638 -3.59 5.78 -16.10
CA LEU A 638 -4.98 5.45 -16.31
C LEU A 638 -5.27 5.39 -17.81
N ASN A 639 -5.69 4.23 -18.29
CA ASN A 639 -6.38 4.12 -19.57
C ASN A 639 -7.84 4.55 -19.35
N TRP A 640 -8.10 5.85 -19.44
CA TRP A 640 -9.31 6.47 -18.87
C TRP A 640 -10.43 6.61 -19.91
N GLN A 641 -11.56 5.93 -19.68
CA GLN A 641 -12.85 6.17 -20.35
C GLN A 641 -13.85 6.67 -19.31
N PRO A 642 -14.13 7.98 -19.20
CA PRO A 642 -15.04 8.48 -18.19
C PRO A 642 -16.50 8.18 -18.53
N SER A 643 -17.29 7.92 -17.48
CA SER A 643 -18.72 8.22 -17.47
C SER A 643 -19.02 9.32 -16.45
N LYS A 644 -19.62 10.41 -16.94
CA LYS A 644 -20.34 11.52 -16.26
C LYS A 644 -19.97 11.87 -14.81
N HIS A 645 -19.33 13.02 -14.55
CA HIS A 645 -19.23 13.60 -13.19
C HIS A 645 -19.74 15.05 -13.08
N ASP A 646 -20.02 15.69 -14.22
CA ASP A 646 -20.72 16.98 -14.33
C ASP A 646 -22.15 16.73 -14.85
N SER A 647 -22.79 15.65 -14.41
CA SER A 647 -24.18 15.32 -14.74
C SER A 647 -25.13 16.13 -13.86
N PHE A 648 -25.01 17.47 -13.92
CA PHE A 648 -26.19 18.28 -13.61
C PHE A 648 -27.34 17.82 -14.51
N TYR A 649 -27.07 17.50 -15.77
CA TYR A 649 -28.03 16.81 -16.64
C TYR A 649 -27.92 15.29 -16.52
N ASP A 650 -28.88 14.68 -15.82
CA ASP A 650 -29.03 13.24 -15.74
C ASP A 650 -30.45 12.78 -16.12
N GLY A 651 -30.53 11.81 -17.04
CA GLY A 651 -31.77 11.24 -17.53
C GLY A 651 -32.59 10.55 -16.44
N THR A 652 -31.93 10.00 -15.40
CA THR A 652 -32.64 9.42 -14.25
C THR A 652 -33.44 10.48 -13.51
N THR A 653 -32.80 11.62 -13.20
CA THR A 653 -33.51 12.73 -12.54
C THR A 653 -34.53 13.42 -13.45
N ALA A 654 -34.27 13.51 -14.75
CA ALA A 654 -35.23 14.00 -15.75
C ALA A 654 -36.51 13.14 -15.73
N GLY A 655 -36.33 11.80 -15.78
CA GLY A 655 -37.42 10.82 -15.69
C GLY A 655 -38.22 10.92 -14.39
N LEU A 656 -37.53 11.01 -13.24
CA LEU A 656 -38.20 11.16 -11.93
C LEU A 656 -39.02 12.43 -11.81
N ARG A 657 -38.58 13.53 -12.43
CA ARG A 657 -39.24 14.84 -12.36
C ARG A 657 -40.28 15.06 -13.46
N GLY A 658 -40.38 14.15 -14.42
CA GLY A 658 -41.33 14.25 -15.53
C GLY A 658 -41.01 15.38 -16.51
N ASN A 659 -39.75 15.82 -16.62
CA ASN A 659 -39.31 16.84 -17.56
C ASN A 659 -38.09 16.36 -18.35
N ALA A 660 -37.75 17.03 -19.46
CA ALA A 660 -36.60 16.66 -20.28
C ALA A 660 -35.24 16.99 -19.61
N ASN A 661 -35.25 17.77 -18.52
CA ASN A 661 -34.08 18.40 -17.92
C ASN A 661 -33.92 17.98 -16.46
N GLY A 662 -33.10 16.94 -16.24
CA GLY A 662 -32.63 16.56 -14.91
C GLY A 662 -31.72 17.62 -14.29
N TYR A 663 -31.70 17.74 -12.97
CA TYR A 663 -30.78 18.61 -12.23
C TYR A 663 -30.40 18.06 -10.84
N ARG A 664 -29.11 18.24 -10.44
CA ARG A 664 -28.53 17.81 -9.15
C ARG A 664 -27.56 18.87 -8.58
N PRO A 665 -28.05 19.99 -8.02
CA PRO A 665 -27.24 21.14 -7.64
C PRO A 665 -26.28 20.86 -6.46
N GLN A 666 -26.55 19.81 -5.69
CA GLN A 666 -25.76 19.39 -4.53
C GLN A 666 -24.51 18.57 -4.89
N MET A 667 -24.25 18.26 -6.17
CA MET A 667 -23.10 17.44 -6.59
C MET A 667 -21.73 18.17 -6.54
N VAL A 668 -21.66 19.29 -5.83
CA VAL A 668 -20.47 20.13 -5.71
C VAL A 668 -19.50 19.67 -4.61
N GLU A 669 -19.94 18.74 -3.76
CA GLU A 669 -19.15 18.27 -2.60
C GLU A 669 -18.00 17.32 -2.99
N ALA A 670 -17.98 16.79 -4.22
CA ALA A 670 -16.86 16.05 -4.79
C ALA A 670 -15.99 16.90 -5.76
N TRP A 671 -16.27 18.20 -5.93
CA TRP A 671 -15.56 19.04 -6.90
C TRP A 671 -14.06 19.15 -6.64
N SER A 672 -13.58 18.89 -5.42
CA SER A 672 -12.14 18.80 -5.19
C SER A 672 -11.44 17.81 -6.13
N TYR A 673 -12.11 16.71 -6.51
CA TYR A 673 -11.60 15.77 -7.50
C TYR A 673 -11.66 16.36 -8.93
N LEU A 674 -12.77 17.00 -9.30
CA LEU A 674 -12.95 17.65 -10.61
C LEU A 674 -11.87 18.70 -10.90
N TYR A 675 -11.48 19.46 -9.88
CA TYR A 675 -10.40 20.46 -9.93
C TYR A 675 -9.02 19.89 -9.57
N ALA A 676 -8.92 18.56 -9.41
CA ALA A 676 -7.68 17.82 -9.16
C ALA A 676 -6.87 18.33 -7.95
N VAL A 677 -7.56 18.67 -6.87
CA VAL A 677 -6.93 19.05 -5.60
C VAL A 677 -6.21 17.82 -5.01
N ASN A 678 -4.94 17.97 -4.65
CA ASN A 678 -4.01 16.90 -4.24
C ASN A 678 -3.76 15.84 -5.34
N HIS A 679 -3.90 16.21 -6.61
CA HIS A 679 -3.47 15.36 -7.72
C HIS A 679 -2.08 15.78 -8.20
N GLU A 680 -1.25 14.82 -8.60
CA GLU A 680 0.04 15.12 -9.23
C GLU A 680 0.53 13.98 -10.10
N ALA A 681 1.30 14.30 -11.15
CA ALA A 681 2.04 13.34 -11.97
C ALA A 681 1.21 12.14 -12.48
N THR A 682 -0.11 12.29 -12.58
CA THR A 682 -1.00 11.26 -13.10
C THR A 682 -1.09 11.41 -14.61
N VAL A 683 -1.02 10.29 -15.32
CA VAL A 683 -1.13 10.25 -16.77
C VAL A 683 -2.43 9.58 -17.16
N GLU A 684 -3.23 10.28 -17.94
CA GLU A 684 -4.48 9.80 -18.52
C GLU A 684 -4.27 9.54 -20.02
N GLY A 685 -4.21 8.27 -20.38
CA GLY A 685 -4.26 7.80 -21.76
C GLY A 685 -5.71 7.77 -22.24
N SER A 686 -6.05 8.55 -23.26
CA SER A 686 -7.42 8.62 -23.79
C SER A 686 -7.69 7.50 -24.81
N ALA A 687 -8.77 6.75 -24.63
CA ALA A 687 -9.39 5.99 -25.71
C ALA A 687 -10.29 6.92 -26.55
N PRO A 688 -10.39 6.74 -27.89
CA PRO A 688 -11.23 7.57 -28.75
C PRO A 688 -12.68 7.66 -28.23
N GLY A 689 -13.25 8.87 -28.11
CA GLY A 689 -14.65 9.09 -27.73
C GLY A 689 -14.92 9.50 -26.27
N SER A 690 -13.88 9.68 -25.46
CA SER A 690 -14.01 10.21 -24.08
C SER A 690 -14.45 11.69 -24.08
N ALA A 691 -15.59 11.99 -23.41
CA ALA A 691 -16.18 13.33 -23.35
C ALA A 691 -15.91 14.11 -22.03
N PHE A 692 -15.16 13.56 -21.08
CA PHE A 692 -14.88 14.21 -19.80
C PHE A 692 -13.39 14.45 -19.59
N GLY A 693 -13.10 15.56 -18.92
CA GLY A 693 -11.77 15.91 -18.45
C GLY A 693 -11.87 16.66 -17.13
N LEU A 694 -10.84 16.51 -16.30
CA LEU A 694 -10.68 17.34 -15.13
C LEU A 694 -10.56 18.81 -15.57
N GLU A 695 -11.04 19.71 -14.73
CA GLU A 695 -10.94 21.15 -14.97
C GLU A 695 -9.47 21.61 -14.96
N PHE A 696 -8.66 20.90 -14.19
CA PHE A 696 -7.21 20.95 -14.07
C PHE A 696 -6.72 19.52 -13.80
N TYR A 697 -5.53 19.11 -14.27
CA TYR A 697 -5.09 17.70 -14.15
C TYR A 697 -4.15 17.42 -12.97
N GLY A 698 -3.71 18.46 -12.27
CA GLY A 698 -2.64 18.36 -11.28
C GLY A 698 -1.28 18.77 -11.87
N PRO A 699 -0.35 19.29 -11.05
CA PRO A 699 1.02 19.52 -11.46
C PRO A 699 1.66 18.26 -12.04
N ARG A 700 2.44 18.43 -13.12
CA ARG A 700 3.18 17.37 -13.85
C ARG A 700 2.30 16.26 -14.44
N ALA A 701 0.98 16.36 -14.34
CA ALA A 701 0.06 15.42 -14.97
C ALA A 701 0.11 15.56 -16.50
N LEU A 702 -0.35 14.53 -17.19
CA LEU A 702 -0.47 14.52 -18.64
C LEU A 702 -1.84 13.98 -19.02
N LYS A 703 -2.55 14.71 -19.88
CA LYS A 703 -3.71 14.21 -20.62
C LYS A 703 -3.34 14.20 -22.09
N ASP A 704 -3.38 13.04 -22.73
CA ASP A 704 -3.06 12.95 -24.16
C ASP A 704 -4.30 12.71 -25.02
N ALA A 705 -4.40 13.46 -26.11
CA ALA A 705 -5.42 13.33 -27.13
C ALA A 705 -4.86 12.51 -28.28
N ILE A 706 -5.10 11.19 -28.25
CA ILE A 706 -5.05 10.31 -29.43
C ILE A 706 -3.71 10.40 -30.19
N VAL A 707 -2.57 10.23 -29.51
CA VAL A 707 -1.31 9.90 -30.19
C VAL A 707 -1.01 8.41 -29.96
N PRO A 708 -0.55 7.65 -30.97
CA PRO A 708 -0.05 6.29 -30.79
C PRO A 708 1.32 6.34 -30.08
N ALA A 709 1.37 6.92 -28.89
CA ALA A 709 2.54 6.80 -28.02
C ALA A 709 2.63 5.35 -27.55
N VAL A 710 3.80 4.74 -27.69
CA VAL A 710 4.11 3.44 -27.08
C VAL A 710 4.29 3.69 -25.58
N TRP A 711 3.19 3.73 -24.85
CA TRP A 711 3.17 3.97 -23.40
C TRP A 711 4.03 2.95 -22.64
N PHE A 712 3.98 1.70 -23.14
CA PHE A 712 4.55 0.50 -22.54
C PHE A 712 5.23 -0.36 -23.58
N THR A 713 6.17 -1.20 -23.14
CA THR A 713 6.86 -2.18 -23.97
C THR A 713 5.88 -3.13 -24.65
N LEU A 714 4.82 -3.57 -23.95
CA LEU A 714 3.81 -4.46 -24.53
C LEU A 714 2.45 -4.34 -23.82
N ASP A 715 1.44 -3.81 -24.50
CA ASP A 715 0.05 -3.82 -24.04
C ASP A 715 -0.72 -5.01 -24.64
N ARG A 716 -1.25 -5.90 -23.78
CA ARG A 716 -2.08 -7.07 -24.17
C ARG A 716 -3.50 -7.02 -23.61
N SER A 717 -3.93 -5.82 -23.22
CA SER A 717 -5.25 -5.57 -22.66
C SER A 717 -6.37 -5.73 -23.71
N ALA A 718 -7.63 -5.56 -23.27
CA ALA A 718 -8.79 -5.66 -24.16
C ALA A 718 -8.71 -4.69 -25.36
N ASN A 719 -8.06 -3.52 -25.20
CA ASN A 719 -7.91 -2.53 -26.27
C ASN A 719 -6.96 -2.97 -27.40
N THR A 720 -6.14 -4.01 -27.20
CA THR A 720 -5.11 -4.47 -28.16
C THR A 720 -5.25 -5.94 -28.60
N GLY A 721 -6.28 -6.65 -28.15
CA GLY A 721 -6.54 -8.05 -28.56
C GLY A 721 -6.79 -9.05 -27.42
N GLY A 722 -6.70 -8.63 -26.16
CA GLY A 722 -7.26 -9.36 -25.01
C GLY A 722 -6.58 -10.66 -24.61
N SER A 723 -5.30 -10.87 -24.93
CA SER A 723 -4.57 -12.09 -24.54
C SER A 723 -4.00 -12.05 -23.12
N GLY A 724 -3.92 -10.86 -22.51
CA GLY A 724 -3.40 -10.66 -21.15
C GLY A 724 -1.90 -10.84 -20.99
N GLY A 725 -1.40 -10.53 -19.80
CA GLY A 725 0.01 -10.66 -19.44
C GLY A 725 0.91 -9.63 -20.11
N GLY A 726 0.43 -8.42 -20.36
CA GLY A 726 1.24 -7.32 -20.89
C GLY A 726 2.47 -6.99 -20.04
N ASP A 727 3.47 -6.43 -20.70
CA ASP A 727 4.65 -5.80 -20.09
C ASP A 727 4.44 -4.29 -20.03
N TYR A 728 4.05 -3.84 -18.85
CA TYR A 728 3.70 -2.45 -18.57
C TYR A 728 4.89 -1.62 -18.09
N GLN A 729 6.12 -2.06 -18.36
CA GLN A 729 7.30 -1.21 -18.21
C GLN A 729 7.28 -0.12 -19.29
N PRO A 730 7.48 1.17 -18.93
CA PRO A 730 7.61 2.24 -19.92
C PRO A 730 8.93 2.11 -20.70
N PRO A 731 8.92 2.22 -22.04
CA PRO A 731 10.15 2.38 -22.82
C PRO A 731 10.79 3.75 -22.57
N ALA A 732 12.06 3.92 -22.98
CA ALA A 732 12.84 5.15 -22.74
C ALA A 732 12.22 6.44 -23.32
N ALA A 733 11.39 6.34 -24.36
CA ALA A 733 10.68 7.47 -24.97
C ALA A 733 9.28 7.69 -24.39
N SER A 734 8.88 6.90 -23.39
CA SER A 734 7.54 6.95 -22.83
C SER A 734 7.28 8.29 -22.13
N PRO A 735 6.12 8.93 -22.39
CA PRO A 735 5.75 10.17 -21.71
C PRO A 735 5.45 9.98 -20.20
N LEU A 736 5.44 8.72 -19.73
CA LEU A 736 5.31 8.37 -18.30
C LEU A 736 6.56 8.72 -17.50
N LEU A 737 7.73 8.78 -18.15
CA LEU A 737 9.00 9.08 -17.49
C LEU A 737 9.12 10.54 -17.10
N GLY A 738 9.88 10.81 -16.04
CA GLY A 738 10.18 12.18 -15.62
C GLY A 738 9.03 12.86 -14.88
N ARG A 739 8.02 12.11 -14.41
CA ARG A 739 6.79 12.69 -13.85
C ARG A 739 6.78 12.68 -12.33
N VAL A 740 7.23 11.58 -11.72
CA VAL A 740 7.13 11.34 -10.28
C VAL A 740 8.26 12.02 -9.53
N VAL A 741 7.93 12.92 -8.60
CA VAL A 741 8.91 13.62 -7.73
C VAL A 741 8.85 13.20 -6.27
N ARG A 742 7.71 12.63 -5.86
CA ARG A 742 7.50 12.10 -4.51
C ARG A 742 6.56 10.92 -4.54
N ALA A 743 6.78 9.95 -3.68
CA ALA A 743 5.93 8.77 -3.52
C ALA A 743 6.08 8.13 -2.14
N ASN A 744 5.14 7.25 -1.81
CA ASN A 744 5.14 6.43 -0.60
C ASN A 744 5.95 5.13 -0.77
N SER A 745 6.72 5.00 -1.84
CA SER A 745 7.69 3.93 -2.00
C SER A 745 8.85 4.40 -2.85
N ASP A 746 10.06 3.98 -2.46
CA ASP A 746 11.30 4.16 -3.21
C ASP A 746 11.55 3.03 -4.23
N ARG A 747 10.60 2.10 -4.35
CA ARG A 747 10.62 1.04 -5.35
C ARG A 747 9.29 0.96 -6.10
N ASP A 748 9.37 0.38 -7.28
CA ASP A 748 8.21 0.05 -8.11
C ASP A 748 7.63 -1.33 -7.72
N PHE A 749 6.64 -1.79 -8.48
CA PHE A 749 6.02 -3.10 -8.32
C PHE A 749 7.02 -4.26 -8.50
N ALA A 750 7.97 -4.16 -9.44
CA ALA A 750 8.95 -5.18 -9.78
C ALA A 750 10.27 -5.05 -8.98
N ASP A 751 10.22 -4.37 -7.83
CA ASP A 751 11.37 -4.11 -6.95
C ASP A 751 12.47 -3.25 -7.57
N GLN A 752 12.23 -2.56 -8.67
CA GLN A 752 13.19 -1.61 -9.22
C GLN A 752 13.19 -0.31 -8.40
N PRO A 753 14.36 0.25 -8.07
CA PRO A 753 14.44 1.56 -7.44
C PRO A 753 13.80 2.64 -8.32
N ARG A 754 12.99 3.51 -7.70
CA ARG A 754 12.49 4.70 -8.39
C ARG A 754 13.59 5.74 -8.50
N VAL A 755 13.73 6.34 -9.67
CA VAL A 755 14.65 7.47 -9.91
C VAL A 755 14.02 8.79 -9.46
N ALA A 756 14.84 9.82 -9.23
CA ALA A 756 14.40 11.11 -8.69
C ALA A 756 13.26 11.79 -9.49
N ASP A 757 13.17 11.51 -10.79
CA ASP A 757 12.03 11.84 -11.65
C ASP A 757 11.48 10.56 -12.31
N GLY A 758 10.81 9.74 -11.50
CA GLY A 758 10.36 8.39 -11.86
C GLY A 758 9.18 8.35 -12.85
N ALA A 759 8.81 7.13 -13.22
CA ALA A 759 7.68 6.85 -14.09
C ALA A 759 6.33 6.90 -13.36
N SER A 760 5.33 7.53 -13.99
CA SER A 760 3.93 7.35 -13.61
C SER A 760 3.48 5.92 -13.91
N GLY A 761 2.77 5.31 -12.96
CA GLY A 761 2.38 3.91 -12.99
C GLY A 761 3.17 3.05 -12.00
N ALA A 762 2.90 1.75 -12.05
CA ALA A 762 3.42 0.76 -11.12
C ALA A 762 4.84 0.29 -11.43
N LEU A 763 5.34 0.56 -12.62
CA LEU A 763 6.62 0.06 -13.11
C LEU A 763 7.50 1.21 -13.61
N GLU A 764 8.78 1.13 -13.29
CA GLU A 764 9.83 1.98 -13.86
C GLU A 764 10.33 1.40 -15.20
N ALA A 765 11.03 2.22 -15.98
CA ALA A 765 11.66 1.75 -17.22
C ALA A 765 12.74 0.70 -16.91
N ALA A 766 12.82 -0.33 -17.74
CA ALA A 766 13.88 -1.32 -17.66
C ALA A 766 15.25 -0.67 -17.93
N GLY A 767 16.14 -0.67 -16.93
CA GLY A 767 17.56 -0.35 -17.12
C GLY A 767 17.91 1.13 -17.31
N GLY A 768 17.19 2.06 -16.66
CA GLY A 768 17.50 3.49 -16.74
C GLY A 768 18.93 3.84 -16.27
N VAL A 769 19.71 4.45 -17.18
CA VAL A 769 20.92 5.21 -16.85
C VAL A 769 20.48 6.45 -16.07
N ALA A 770 20.86 6.58 -14.81
CA ALA A 770 20.64 7.81 -14.06
C ALA A 770 21.58 8.90 -14.59
N ILE A 771 21.04 9.86 -15.35
CA ILE A 771 21.76 11.06 -15.79
C ILE A 771 21.31 12.21 -14.87
N ALA A 772 22.23 12.73 -14.06
CA ALA A 772 21.98 13.91 -13.24
C ALA A 772 22.76 15.12 -13.80
N LEU A 773 22.04 16.13 -14.30
CA LEU A 773 22.57 17.46 -14.58
C LEU A 773 22.24 18.36 -13.39
N VAL A 774 23.26 18.90 -12.70
CA VAL A 774 23.04 19.63 -11.44
C VAL A 774 23.53 21.08 -11.55
N PRO A 775 22.70 22.08 -11.19
CA PRO A 775 23.14 23.46 -10.98
C PRO A 775 24.02 23.58 -9.72
N ALA A 776 25.12 24.31 -9.83
CA ALA A 776 26.13 24.46 -8.77
C ALA A 776 25.57 25.07 -7.47
N ALA A 777 25.55 24.30 -6.36
CA ALA A 777 25.64 24.75 -4.95
C ALA A 777 25.41 23.63 -3.89
N ASN A 778 24.90 22.44 -4.25
CA ASN A 778 24.47 21.44 -3.26
C ASN A 778 25.43 20.25 -3.10
N LEU A 779 25.58 19.80 -1.86
CA LEU A 779 26.27 18.55 -1.48
C LEU A 779 25.33 17.38 -1.81
N HIS A 780 25.73 16.48 -2.72
CA HIS A 780 24.89 15.36 -3.16
C HIS A 780 25.58 14.02 -2.91
N GLY A 781 24.82 13.05 -2.37
CA GLY A 781 25.24 11.66 -2.24
C GLY A 781 24.39 10.79 -3.16
N GLN A 782 25.01 10.07 -4.10
CA GLN A 782 24.35 9.04 -4.90
C GLN A 782 24.62 7.65 -4.32
N ARG A 783 23.59 6.80 -4.23
CA ARG A 783 23.72 5.36 -3.98
C ARG A 783 23.20 4.60 -5.19
N ALA A 784 24.09 3.94 -5.93
CA ALA A 784 23.74 3.12 -7.09
C ALA A 784 23.74 1.62 -6.75
N ALA A 785 22.72 0.89 -7.21
CA ALA A 785 22.63 -0.56 -7.07
C ALA A 785 22.33 -1.20 -8.44
N ALA A 786 23.32 -1.95 -8.95
CA ALA A 786 23.40 -2.70 -10.21
C ALA A 786 23.80 -1.90 -11.48
N SER A 787 24.82 -2.43 -12.18
CA SER A 787 25.31 -2.10 -13.54
C SER A 787 24.92 -0.73 -14.10
N LEU A 788 25.55 0.33 -13.57
CA LEU A 788 25.22 1.71 -13.90
C LEU A 788 26.38 2.40 -14.65
N VAL A 789 26.11 2.98 -15.81
CA VAL A 789 26.89 4.09 -16.36
C VAL A 789 26.41 5.35 -15.63
N GLY A 790 27.22 5.97 -14.78
CA GLY A 790 26.81 7.15 -14.01
C GLY A 790 27.40 8.43 -14.59
N TRP A 791 26.61 9.26 -15.26
CA TRP A 791 27.10 10.55 -15.76
C TRP A 791 26.79 11.68 -14.76
N THR A 792 27.81 12.46 -14.37
CA THR A 792 27.67 13.57 -13.40
C THR A 792 28.42 14.80 -13.90
N GLY A 793 27.72 15.80 -14.44
CA GLY A 793 28.33 17.07 -14.84
C GLY A 793 27.99 18.20 -13.85
N ALA A 794 29.00 18.89 -13.32
CA ALA A 794 28.80 20.17 -12.65
C ALA A 794 28.98 21.29 -13.69
N LEU A 795 27.93 22.06 -13.96
CA LEU A 795 28.02 23.26 -14.80
C LEU A 795 27.92 24.48 -13.87
N GLY A 796 29.06 25.11 -13.57
CA GLY A 796 29.09 26.37 -12.83
C GLY A 796 30.49 26.80 -12.37
N PRO A 797 30.73 28.10 -12.09
CA PRO A 797 32.05 28.66 -11.82
C PRO A 797 32.57 28.47 -10.38
N VAL A 798 31.94 27.65 -9.53
CA VAL A 798 32.20 27.58 -8.08
C VAL A 798 32.59 26.14 -7.64
N PRO A 799 33.50 25.95 -6.67
CA PRO A 799 33.90 24.61 -6.21
C PRO A 799 32.73 23.79 -5.65
N GLY A 800 32.53 22.58 -6.17
CA GLY A 800 31.55 21.60 -5.66
C GLY A 800 32.24 20.38 -5.06
N ARG A 801 31.60 19.75 -4.05
CA ARG A 801 31.99 18.42 -3.54
C ARG A 801 30.96 17.38 -4.00
N HIS A 802 31.43 16.29 -4.58
CA HIS A 802 30.56 15.19 -5.05
C HIS A 802 31.00 13.85 -4.46
N ALA A 803 30.03 13.05 -4.00
CA ALA A 803 30.26 11.72 -3.46
C ALA A 803 29.38 10.68 -4.18
N ILE A 804 30.01 9.62 -4.70
CA ILE A 804 29.34 8.47 -5.33
C ILE A 804 29.62 7.23 -4.50
N ALA A 805 28.57 6.52 -4.09
CA ALA A 805 28.65 5.23 -3.44
C ALA A 805 27.97 4.13 -4.28
N THR A 806 28.67 3.01 -4.50
CA THR A 806 28.13 1.83 -5.19
C THR A 806 28.26 0.58 -4.30
N GLY A 807 27.23 -0.27 -4.31
CA GLY A 807 27.17 -1.51 -3.53
C GLY A 807 27.18 -2.80 -4.37
N SER A 808 27.51 -2.74 -5.67
CA SER A 808 27.35 -3.87 -6.59
C SER A 808 28.49 -3.94 -7.62
N PRO A 809 28.90 -5.13 -8.11
CA PRO A 809 29.87 -5.27 -9.19
C PRO A 809 29.32 -4.67 -10.49
N GLY A 810 29.81 -3.51 -10.89
CA GLY A 810 29.40 -2.80 -12.10
C GLY A 810 30.54 -2.00 -12.71
N LEU A 811 30.45 -1.74 -14.00
CA LEU A 811 31.36 -0.85 -14.73
C LEU A 811 30.97 0.59 -14.39
N LEU A 812 31.78 1.30 -13.59
CA LEU A 812 31.52 2.68 -13.21
C LEU A 812 32.24 3.64 -14.17
N TRP A 813 31.54 4.17 -15.16
CA TRP A 813 32.06 5.30 -15.95
C TRP A 813 31.53 6.61 -15.38
N SER A 814 32.40 7.57 -15.08
CA SER A 814 32.04 8.90 -14.54
C SER A 814 32.81 9.98 -15.30
N ALA A 815 32.12 10.85 -16.02
CA ALA A 815 32.72 12.02 -16.66
C ALA A 815 32.25 13.28 -15.95
N THR A 816 33.19 14.15 -15.53
CA THR A 816 32.88 15.33 -14.73
C THR A 816 33.45 16.58 -15.40
N LEU A 817 32.59 17.51 -15.81
CA LEU A 817 33.01 18.91 -15.97
C LEU A 817 33.09 19.53 -14.58
N GLN A 818 34.22 20.16 -14.24
CA GLN A 818 34.43 20.81 -12.94
C GLN A 818 34.83 22.26 -13.15
N ALA A 819 34.74 23.06 -12.08
CA ALA A 819 35.46 24.33 -11.96
C ALA A 819 36.77 24.12 -11.18
N ALA A 820 37.61 25.15 -11.10
CA ALA A 820 38.85 25.13 -10.32
C ALA A 820 38.60 24.65 -8.87
N ASP A 821 39.52 23.84 -8.33
CA ASP A 821 39.56 23.37 -6.93
C ASP A 821 38.42 22.42 -6.48
N ALA A 822 37.72 21.76 -7.39
CA ALA A 822 36.73 20.74 -7.04
C ALA A 822 37.36 19.46 -6.44
N ARG A 823 36.64 18.81 -5.52
CA ARG A 823 37.02 17.51 -4.93
C ARG A 823 35.93 16.47 -5.17
N SER A 824 36.33 15.31 -5.65
CA SER A 824 35.42 14.15 -5.80
C SER A 824 35.95 12.97 -5.01
N THR A 825 35.06 12.39 -4.21
CA THR A 825 35.36 11.21 -3.38
C THR A 825 34.53 10.04 -3.86
N PHE A 826 35.20 8.92 -4.12
CA PHE A 826 34.55 7.66 -4.51
C PHE A 826 34.73 6.63 -3.40
N GLY A 827 33.64 6.00 -2.97
CA GLY A 827 33.67 4.91 -1.98
C GLY A 827 32.74 3.78 -2.41
N GLY A 828 33.13 2.52 -2.21
CA GLY A 828 32.29 1.39 -2.61
C GLY A 828 32.77 0.06 -2.03
N THR A 829 31.83 -0.82 -1.72
CA THR A 829 32.09 -2.14 -1.09
C THR A 829 32.11 -3.31 -2.09
N GLY A 830 31.96 -3.04 -3.40
CA GLY A 830 31.96 -4.05 -4.46
C GLY A 830 33.13 -3.89 -5.46
N PRO A 831 33.51 -4.94 -6.21
CA PRO A 831 34.56 -4.85 -7.22
C PRO A 831 34.09 -4.01 -8.42
N ALA A 832 34.73 -2.86 -8.66
CA ALA A 832 34.44 -2.00 -9.80
C ALA A 832 35.26 -2.41 -11.03
N LEU A 833 34.59 -2.72 -12.14
CA LEU A 833 35.24 -2.96 -13.44
C LEU A 833 35.51 -1.61 -14.12
N GLY A 834 36.56 -0.91 -13.68
CA GLY A 834 37.09 0.28 -14.34
C GLY A 834 36.40 1.59 -13.95
N ALA A 835 37.21 2.58 -13.58
CA ALA A 835 36.83 3.98 -13.43
C ALA A 835 37.57 4.79 -14.50
N GLY A 836 36.84 5.50 -15.36
CA GLY A 836 37.41 6.45 -16.32
C GLY A 836 36.87 7.83 -16.03
N ALA A 837 37.71 8.75 -15.57
CA ALA A 837 37.39 10.16 -15.36
C ALA A 837 37.90 11.00 -16.53
N VAL A 838 37.04 11.77 -17.18
CA VAL A 838 37.43 12.82 -18.14
C VAL A 838 37.10 14.17 -17.52
N LEU A 839 38.14 14.94 -17.22
CA LEU A 839 38.09 16.27 -16.60
C LEU A 839 38.30 17.34 -17.68
N LEU A 840 37.33 18.24 -17.84
CA LEU A 840 37.41 19.34 -18.79
C LEU A 840 37.36 20.69 -18.04
N SER A 841 38.54 21.12 -17.54
CA SER A 841 38.94 22.46 -17.00
C SER A 841 38.77 22.75 -15.48
N PRO A 842 39.65 23.54 -14.81
CA PRO A 842 41.02 23.97 -15.13
C PRO A 842 42.13 23.41 -14.17
N ASP A 843 43.38 23.54 -14.62
CA ASP A 843 44.74 23.38 -14.05
C ASP A 843 45.08 22.28 -13.03
N ALA A 844 44.25 21.97 -12.05
CA ALA A 844 44.48 20.90 -11.08
C ALA A 844 43.17 20.40 -10.45
N SER A 845 42.97 19.09 -10.43
CA SER A 845 41.81 18.43 -9.81
C SER A 845 42.26 17.26 -8.94
N TRP A 846 41.58 17.04 -7.82
CA TRP A 846 41.89 15.94 -6.90
C TRP A 846 40.85 14.83 -7.01
N LEU A 847 41.32 13.62 -7.33
CA LEU A 847 40.53 12.40 -7.31
C LEU A 847 41.00 11.51 -6.15
N GLU A 848 40.11 11.24 -5.19
CA GLU A 848 40.41 10.45 -3.99
C GLU A 848 39.50 9.21 -3.90
N PHE A 849 40.12 8.06 -3.68
CA PHE A 849 39.45 6.78 -3.45
C PHE A 849 39.58 6.41 -1.96
N GLY A 850 38.46 6.13 -1.28
CA GLY A 850 38.44 5.68 0.11
C GLY A 850 37.78 4.31 0.26
N ASP A 851 38.32 3.46 1.13
CA ASP A 851 37.75 2.16 1.57
C ASP A 851 37.29 1.22 0.46
N LEU A 852 38.19 0.84 -0.46
CA LEU A 852 37.92 -0.18 -1.49
C LEU A 852 38.35 -1.58 -1.00
N PRO A 853 37.50 -2.63 -1.04
CA PRO A 853 37.90 -3.99 -0.70
C PRO A 853 38.84 -4.58 -1.77
N ALA A 854 40.13 -4.53 -1.45
CA ALA A 854 41.26 -5.40 -1.83
C ALA A 854 41.60 -5.76 -3.29
N VAL A 855 40.79 -5.50 -4.33
CA VAL A 855 41.27 -5.72 -5.71
C VAL A 855 40.71 -4.67 -6.68
N LEU A 856 41.47 -3.60 -6.90
CA LEU A 856 41.40 -2.84 -8.15
C LEU A 856 42.30 -3.56 -9.17
N LEU A 857 41.72 -4.29 -10.13
CA LEU A 857 42.47 -4.82 -11.27
C LEU A 857 42.86 -3.64 -12.19
N VAL A 858 43.91 -2.91 -11.80
CA VAL A 858 44.63 -2.05 -12.73
C VAL A 858 45.51 -2.98 -13.57
N PRO A 859 45.46 -2.92 -14.92
CA PRO A 859 46.35 -3.72 -15.76
C PRO A 859 47.80 -3.62 -15.26
N SER A 860 48.48 -4.76 -15.14
CA SER A 860 49.83 -4.86 -14.60
C SER A 860 50.78 -3.91 -15.33
N GLY A 861 51.28 -2.89 -14.62
CA GLY A 861 52.19 -1.89 -15.17
C GLY A 861 52.08 -0.47 -14.59
N ILE A 862 51.24 -0.22 -13.58
CA ILE A 862 50.99 1.16 -13.09
C ILE A 862 51.12 1.24 -11.56
N PRO A 863 52.31 1.56 -11.01
CA PRO A 863 52.43 2.25 -9.73
C PRO A 863 52.17 3.76 -9.95
N GLY A 864 51.59 4.42 -8.94
CA GLY A 864 51.05 5.79 -8.97
C GLY A 864 51.70 6.75 -9.98
N ALA A 865 50.90 7.19 -10.96
CA ALA A 865 51.41 7.96 -12.09
C ALA A 865 50.71 9.31 -12.21
N ILE A 866 51.54 10.35 -12.22
CA ILE A 866 51.27 11.65 -12.84
C ILE A 866 50.88 11.36 -14.31
N ARG A 867 49.63 11.64 -14.71
CA ARG A 867 49.20 11.47 -16.11
C ARG A 867 49.28 12.79 -16.83
N THR A 868 49.78 12.79 -18.06
CA THR A 868 49.63 13.96 -18.94
C THR A 868 48.55 13.69 -19.98
N LEU A 869 47.41 14.36 -19.85
CA LEU A 869 46.30 14.33 -20.81
C LEU A 869 46.53 15.42 -21.86
N ARG A 870 46.55 15.06 -23.14
CA ARG A 870 46.55 16.03 -24.24
C ARG A 870 45.14 16.25 -24.75
N VAL A 871 44.67 17.50 -24.71
CA VAL A 871 43.37 17.91 -25.28
C VAL A 871 43.66 19.00 -26.30
N GLY A 872 43.57 18.67 -27.59
CA GLY A 872 44.07 19.56 -28.64
C GLY A 872 45.58 19.76 -28.54
N ALA A 873 46.03 21.02 -28.49
CA ALA A 873 47.45 21.38 -28.33
C ALA A 873 47.93 21.37 -26.88
N ASP A 874 47.02 21.36 -25.90
CA ASP A 874 47.36 21.50 -24.48
C ASP A 874 47.72 20.16 -23.84
N GLN A 875 48.81 20.14 -23.08
CA GLN A 875 49.26 19.00 -22.28
C GLN A 875 49.02 19.30 -20.79
N ARG A 876 48.27 18.44 -20.08
CA ARG A 876 47.75 18.71 -18.72
C ARG A 876 48.04 17.58 -17.75
N THR A 877 48.35 17.90 -16.50
CA THR A 877 48.80 16.91 -15.50
C THR A 877 47.67 16.48 -14.53
N ILE A 878 47.44 15.18 -14.35
CA ILE A 878 46.48 14.61 -13.38
C ILE A 878 47.25 13.83 -12.32
N LEU A 879 46.98 14.13 -11.03
CA LEU A 879 47.52 13.42 -9.89
C LEU A 879 46.46 12.44 -9.34
N VAL A 880 46.78 11.15 -9.26
CA VAL A 880 45.89 10.14 -8.68
C VAL A 880 46.49 9.67 -7.36
N LYS A 881 45.76 9.83 -6.25
CA LYS A 881 46.18 9.41 -4.91
C LYS A 881 45.30 8.27 -4.41
N PHE A 882 45.94 7.21 -3.92
CA PHE A 882 45.30 6.11 -3.21
C PHE A 882 45.61 6.32 -1.72
N ASN A 883 44.60 6.22 -0.85
CA ASN A 883 44.77 6.25 0.62
C ASN A 883 44.67 4.84 1.19
#